data_AF-A0A937PIY1-F1
#
_entry.id   AF-A0A937PIY1-F1
#
_cell.length_a   1.000
_cell.length_b   1.000
_cell.length_c   1.000
_cell.angle_alpha   90.00
_cell.angle_beta   90.00
_cell.angle_gamma   90.00
#
_symmetry.space_group_name_H-M   'P 1'
#
loop_
_entity.id
_entity.type
_entity.pdbx_description
1 polymer ?
#
loop_
_entity_poly.entity_id
_entity_poly.type
_entity_poly.pdbx_seq_one_letter_code
_entity_poly.pdbx_strand_id
1 'polypeptide(L)'
;MARINEATDTDLRIIGRLTELGWKPGDTLLYQQEHALTPEQQKIFESKKSIKPDITLVDFSGSILAIFENKFEDEKKALTKLRSLYAAVLKPRFLYACSPERILFYDTEWKGLDAGEFRQVNSLLSLEEMNLKIEQAKKINLDREILIDKTIAGGVNPSCGKETYFQTECIETLLRKFREGKQKMLVHMATGLGKTRTMVAFVKALLEYNMAKRVLFVVDRIILAEQAFTDGFSLISKEFSSVRITTGNFRQYKNAQIHIIVIDTLENIYQDIPSSFYDLIIVDECHRSININRKLIFDHFLCPRVGLTATPRIAVAAKGKDITDEDLAILDTYRLFGCETGKPDYEFDLTKGIDENFLAPYKVLSIETELTKLAREDGVEFTYVLDPDERKKIELDQRKKLMLEQLERKYISEDRCLRIAEEIKANTEYSEKVILFGVSQAHCTMLTKALNKVFATSEDEASPRYAEAIISDNNELNATFKKWFKDVNHKPFIAVSVDIMSTGVDIPCCRYISFAALTKSVGKYIQMLGRGTRLDPKTGKFSFKVLDFVGLCTAMGDNGRGTPKENKHIVKGTGGGTGPGPGPKGDWFIIDNPDPAHLIQRVYLHEDKVKVIDNIPIEKARNLFEEGLQKTEEPEIVEVKKKVEQDKSYEPEPKEIEAIQVWAKNPDIYLDEGQLKKAYDFDQGSMWDFFLHALKIRKIPSPKERIERGFDSYLKTYNFNDYQIQVLKDIKDIFAENIAQKRRITAKEIFDNPIYIRIIGSDYQELNKKFDNRLPEVFEELQTNFKV
;
A
#
# COMPACT_ATOMS: atom_id res chain seq x y z
N MET A 1 -27.21 -15.38 -15.75
CA MET A 1 -28.06 -16.35 -16.48
C MET A 1 -27.77 -16.49 -17.98
N ALA A 2 -26.98 -15.61 -18.62
CA ALA A 2 -26.74 -15.66 -20.08
C ALA A 2 -25.81 -16.79 -20.60
N ARG A 3 -25.10 -17.54 -19.74
CA ARG A 3 -24.07 -18.53 -20.17
C ARG A 3 -24.53 -20.00 -20.22
N ILE A 4 -25.76 -20.33 -19.81
CA ILE A 4 -26.24 -21.72 -19.80
C ILE A 4 -26.61 -22.21 -21.22
N ASN A 5 -26.82 -21.30 -22.18
CA ASN A 5 -27.21 -21.66 -23.55
C ASN A 5 -26.09 -22.34 -24.37
N GLU A 6 -24.83 -22.30 -23.91
CA GLU A 6 -23.69 -23.02 -24.50
C GLU A 6 -23.35 -24.30 -23.73
N ALA A 7 -24.17 -24.67 -22.74
CA ALA A 7 -23.94 -25.84 -21.89
C ALA A 7 -24.21 -27.13 -22.65
N THR A 8 -23.35 -28.12 -22.41
CA THR A 8 -23.50 -29.43 -23.04
C THR A 8 -24.52 -30.28 -22.30
N ASP A 9 -25.04 -31.35 -22.92
CA ASP A 9 -26.05 -32.20 -22.29
C ASP A 9 -25.60 -32.76 -20.92
N THR A 10 -24.29 -33.08 -20.79
CA THR A 10 -23.69 -33.47 -19.51
C THR A 10 -23.72 -32.34 -18.49
N ASP A 11 -23.41 -31.10 -18.90
CA ASP A 11 -23.43 -29.94 -18.01
C ASP A 11 -24.85 -29.67 -17.50
N LEU A 12 -25.83 -29.66 -18.39
CA LEU A 12 -27.24 -29.44 -18.04
C LEU A 12 -27.76 -30.50 -17.07
N ARG A 13 -27.40 -31.77 -17.29
CA ARG A 13 -27.76 -32.87 -16.38
C ARG A 13 -27.14 -32.70 -14.99
N ILE A 14 -25.86 -32.35 -14.91
CA ILE A 14 -25.17 -32.16 -13.64
C ILE A 14 -25.69 -30.92 -12.92
N ILE A 15 -25.89 -29.80 -13.63
CA ILE A 15 -26.49 -28.57 -13.07
C ILE A 15 -27.90 -28.85 -12.54
N GLY A 16 -28.72 -29.61 -13.27
CA GLY A 16 -30.06 -30.02 -12.81
C GLY A 16 -30.00 -30.80 -11.49
N ARG A 17 -29.16 -31.83 -11.42
CA ARG A 17 -28.95 -32.62 -10.19
C ARG A 17 -28.44 -31.78 -9.02
N LEU A 18 -27.51 -30.86 -9.26
CA LEU A 18 -27.02 -29.96 -8.22
C LEU A 18 -28.11 -28.99 -7.76
N THR A 19 -28.97 -28.52 -8.66
CA THR A 19 -30.08 -27.63 -8.32
C THR A 19 -31.13 -28.35 -7.47
N GLU A 20 -31.41 -29.63 -7.74
CA GLU A 20 -32.26 -30.48 -6.89
C GLU A 20 -31.70 -30.63 -5.47
N LEU A 21 -30.37 -30.61 -5.32
CA LEU A 21 -29.67 -30.63 -4.02
C LEU A 21 -29.56 -29.25 -3.36
N GLY A 22 -30.19 -28.22 -3.92
CA GLY A 22 -30.26 -26.87 -3.35
C GLY A 22 -29.14 -25.92 -3.79
N TRP A 23 -28.26 -26.31 -4.71
CA TRP A 23 -27.25 -25.42 -5.28
C TRP A 23 -27.90 -24.40 -6.23
N LYS A 24 -27.48 -23.13 -6.16
CA LYS A 24 -28.11 -22.03 -6.90
C LYS A 24 -27.18 -21.49 -8.00
N PRO A 25 -27.55 -21.60 -9.29
CA PRO A 25 -26.76 -21.03 -10.38
C PRO A 25 -26.54 -19.52 -10.25
N GLY A 26 -25.29 -19.08 -10.35
CA GLY A 26 -24.87 -17.68 -10.20
C GLY A 26 -24.62 -17.25 -8.75
N ASP A 27 -24.89 -18.12 -7.77
CA ASP A 27 -24.67 -17.89 -6.35
C ASP A 27 -23.71 -18.96 -5.80
N THR A 28 -24.24 -20.11 -5.34
CA THR A 28 -23.42 -21.23 -4.85
C THR A 28 -22.91 -22.18 -5.94
N LEU A 29 -23.47 -22.08 -7.16
CA LEU A 29 -23.04 -22.82 -8.35
C LEU A 29 -22.59 -21.85 -9.43
N LEU A 30 -21.31 -21.88 -9.77
CA LEU A 30 -20.67 -20.96 -10.70
C LEU A 30 -20.26 -21.73 -11.96
N TYR A 31 -21.07 -21.59 -13.01
CA TYR A 31 -20.82 -22.23 -14.30
C TYR A 31 -19.80 -21.44 -15.11
N GLN A 32 -18.75 -22.13 -15.57
CA GLN A 32 -17.73 -21.56 -16.46
C GLN A 32 -17.14 -20.24 -15.94
N GLN A 33 -16.92 -20.18 -14.62
CA GLN A 33 -16.27 -19.03 -13.99
C GLN A 33 -14.78 -19.05 -14.29
N GLU A 34 -14.26 -17.88 -14.64
CA GLU A 34 -12.84 -17.69 -14.86
C GLU A 34 -12.16 -17.26 -13.55
N HIS A 35 -11.07 -17.95 -13.19
CA HIS A 35 -10.28 -17.67 -11.99
C HIS A 35 -8.89 -17.20 -12.42
N ALA A 36 -8.54 -15.97 -12.05
CA ALA A 36 -7.24 -15.39 -12.35
C ALA A 36 -6.12 -16.09 -11.57
N LEU A 37 -5.00 -16.35 -12.25
CA LEU A 37 -3.80 -16.91 -11.63
C LEU A 37 -2.98 -15.77 -11.02
N THR A 38 -2.47 -15.98 -9.81
CA THR A 38 -1.50 -15.06 -9.18
C THR A 38 -0.19 -15.00 -9.98
N PRO A 39 0.59 -13.91 -9.91
CA PRO A 39 1.86 -13.80 -10.65
C PRO A 39 2.82 -14.97 -10.42
N GLU A 40 2.80 -15.58 -9.24
CA GLU A 40 3.63 -16.76 -8.92
C GLU A 40 3.10 -18.03 -9.58
N GLN A 41 1.78 -18.25 -9.56
CA GLN A 41 1.16 -19.36 -10.27
C GLN A 41 1.35 -19.27 -11.79
N GLN A 42 1.34 -18.05 -12.36
CA GLN A 42 1.61 -17.84 -13.80
C GLN A 42 3.02 -18.31 -14.20
N LYS A 43 4.01 -18.19 -13.30
CA LYS A 43 5.36 -18.71 -13.53
C LYS A 43 5.42 -20.24 -13.52
N ILE A 44 4.53 -20.90 -12.77
CA ILE A 44 4.48 -22.36 -12.65
C ILE A 44 3.71 -22.98 -13.81
N PHE A 45 2.58 -22.38 -14.23
CA PHE A 45 1.64 -22.97 -15.19
C PHE A 45 1.71 -22.34 -16.60
N GLU A 46 2.90 -22.23 -17.18
CA GLU A 46 3.12 -21.82 -18.59
C GLU A 46 2.50 -20.47 -18.99
N SER A 47 2.57 -19.45 -18.12
CA SER A 47 2.04 -18.10 -18.41
C SER A 47 0.54 -18.04 -18.73
N LYS A 48 -0.26 -19.05 -18.35
CA LYS A 48 -1.72 -18.94 -18.39
C LYS A 48 -2.16 -17.80 -17.48
N LYS A 49 -3.04 -16.91 -17.97
CA LYS A 49 -3.55 -15.78 -17.18
C LYS A 49 -4.65 -16.21 -16.19
N SER A 50 -5.39 -17.26 -16.54
CA SER A 50 -6.55 -17.74 -15.80
C SER A 50 -6.81 -19.22 -16.06
N ILE A 51 -7.66 -19.80 -15.24
CA ILE A 51 -8.23 -21.14 -15.42
C ILE A 51 -9.76 -21.06 -15.37
N LYS A 52 -10.42 -22.00 -16.06
CA LYS A 52 -11.87 -21.99 -16.22
C LYS A 52 -12.41 -23.42 -16.07
N PRO A 53 -12.78 -23.84 -14.85
CA PRO A 53 -13.49 -25.09 -14.61
C PRO A 53 -14.93 -25.02 -15.15
N ASP A 54 -15.52 -26.17 -15.46
CA ASP A 54 -16.88 -26.22 -16.00
C ASP A 54 -17.92 -25.83 -14.95
N ILE A 55 -17.82 -26.40 -13.75
CA ILE A 55 -18.65 -25.99 -12.61
C ILE A 55 -17.77 -25.82 -11.38
N THR A 56 -17.92 -24.68 -10.72
CA THR A 56 -17.32 -24.40 -9.42
C THR A 56 -18.42 -24.26 -8.39
N LEU A 57 -18.35 -25.04 -7.31
CA LEU A 57 -19.27 -24.92 -6.18
C LEU A 57 -18.62 -24.13 -5.07
N VAL A 58 -19.35 -23.14 -4.54
CA VAL A 58 -18.88 -22.26 -3.48
C VAL A 58 -19.86 -22.21 -2.31
N ASP A 59 -19.33 -21.99 -1.10
CA ASP A 59 -20.18 -21.66 0.05
C ASP A 59 -20.70 -20.21 -0.01
N PHE A 60 -21.53 -19.83 0.97
CA PHE A 60 -22.08 -18.47 1.07
C PHE A 60 -21.03 -17.36 1.28
N SER A 61 -19.80 -17.71 1.67
CA SER A 61 -18.67 -16.78 1.74
C SER A 61 -17.91 -16.66 0.41
N GLY A 62 -18.26 -17.49 -0.58
CA GLY A 62 -17.56 -17.62 -1.85
C GLY A 62 -16.31 -18.50 -1.77
N SER A 63 -16.16 -19.36 -0.76
CA SER A 63 -15.07 -20.34 -0.70
C SER A 63 -15.35 -21.52 -1.61
N ILE A 64 -14.38 -21.87 -2.45
CA ILE A 64 -14.48 -23.00 -3.35
C ILE A 64 -14.50 -24.29 -2.54
N LEU A 65 -15.57 -25.06 -2.71
CA LEU A 65 -15.78 -26.36 -2.06
C LEU A 65 -15.47 -27.50 -3.03
N ALA A 66 -16.02 -27.40 -4.25
CA ALA A 66 -15.87 -28.44 -5.25
C ALA A 66 -15.60 -27.88 -6.65
N ILE A 67 -14.83 -28.64 -7.42
CA ILE A 67 -14.61 -28.37 -8.85
C ILE A 67 -15.08 -29.57 -9.65
N PHE A 68 -15.85 -29.27 -10.68
CA PHE A 68 -16.28 -30.22 -11.68
C PHE A 68 -15.56 -29.89 -12.98
N GLU A 69 -15.14 -30.94 -13.64
CA GLU A 69 -14.81 -30.87 -15.03
C GLU A 69 -15.64 -31.96 -15.73
N ASN A 70 -16.36 -31.51 -16.74
CA ASN A 70 -17.38 -32.23 -17.47
C ASN A 70 -16.87 -32.43 -18.89
N LYS A 71 -17.31 -33.50 -19.54
CA LYS A 71 -16.90 -33.86 -20.91
C LYS A 71 -15.41 -34.10 -21.06
N PHE A 72 -15.07 -35.36 -20.85
CA PHE A 72 -13.78 -35.89 -21.22
C PHE A 72 -13.93 -36.83 -22.41
N GLU A 73 -13.40 -36.39 -23.55
CA GLU A 73 -13.07 -37.32 -24.64
C GLU A 73 -11.86 -38.21 -24.24
N ASP A 74 -11.01 -37.72 -23.31
CA ASP A 74 -9.88 -38.44 -22.71
C ASP A 74 -9.89 -38.30 -21.18
N GLU A 75 -10.25 -39.39 -20.50
CA GLU A 75 -10.29 -39.50 -19.04
C GLU A 75 -8.93 -39.34 -18.37
N LYS A 76 -7.81 -39.71 -19.00
CA LYS A 76 -6.50 -39.50 -18.35
C LYS A 76 -6.18 -38.02 -18.25
N LYS A 77 -6.46 -37.26 -19.32
CA LYS A 77 -6.22 -35.81 -19.37
C LYS A 77 -7.10 -35.06 -18.37
N ALA A 78 -8.35 -35.48 -18.25
CA ALA A 78 -9.35 -35.03 -17.29
C ALA A 78 -8.86 -35.04 -15.83
N LEU A 79 -8.53 -36.24 -15.38
CA LEU A 79 -8.17 -36.53 -14.00
C LEU A 79 -6.84 -35.86 -13.66
N THR A 80 -5.92 -35.80 -14.63
CA THR A 80 -4.66 -35.05 -14.50
C THR A 80 -4.92 -33.55 -14.35
N LYS A 81 -5.84 -32.96 -15.12
CA LYS A 81 -6.21 -31.54 -15.01
C LYS A 81 -6.81 -31.23 -13.64
N LEU A 82 -7.74 -32.06 -13.16
CA LEU A 82 -8.35 -31.90 -11.82
C LEU A 82 -7.29 -31.97 -10.71
N ARG A 83 -6.35 -32.92 -10.77
CA ARG A 83 -5.30 -33.11 -9.75
C ARG A 83 -4.18 -32.09 -9.79
N SER A 84 -3.66 -31.80 -10.97
CA SER A 84 -2.41 -31.05 -11.10
C SER A 84 -2.65 -29.55 -11.31
N LEU A 85 -3.77 -29.17 -11.93
CA LEU A 85 -4.09 -27.77 -12.20
C LEU A 85 -5.09 -27.23 -11.18
N TYR A 86 -6.30 -27.80 -11.11
CA TYR A 86 -7.35 -27.23 -10.27
C TYR A 86 -7.11 -27.44 -8.78
N ALA A 87 -6.68 -28.64 -8.36
CA ALA A 87 -6.32 -28.87 -6.96
C ALA A 87 -5.17 -27.97 -6.51
N ALA A 88 -4.17 -27.73 -7.36
CA ALA A 88 -3.02 -26.88 -7.03
C ALA A 88 -3.38 -25.38 -6.98
N VAL A 89 -4.24 -24.92 -7.88
CA VAL A 89 -4.57 -23.48 -8.01
C VAL A 89 -5.71 -23.06 -7.09
N LEU A 90 -6.81 -23.80 -7.10
CA LEU A 90 -8.06 -23.43 -6.41
C LEU A 90 -8.22 -24.13 -5.06
N LYS A 91 -7.42 -25.18 -4.81
CA LYS A 91 -7.49 -26.03 -3.61
C LYS A 91 -8.91 -26.40 -3.16
N PRO A 92 -9.80 -26.84 -4.07
CA PRO A 92 -11.08 -27.41 -3.65
C PRO A 92 -10.83 -28.67 -2.82
N ARG A 93 -11.73 -28.95 -1.88
CA ARG A 93 -11.70 -30.23 -1.19
C ARG A 93 -12.17 -31.37 -2.10
N PHE A 94 -13.26 -31.12 -2.83
CA PHE A 94 -13.99 -32.13 -3.58
C PHE A 94 -13.75 -31.95 -5.09
N LEU A 95 -13.39 -33.02 -5.77
CA LEU A 95 -13.16 -33.03 -7.21
C LEU A 95 -14.11 -34.01 -7.87
N TYR A 96 -14.79 -33.57 -8.92
CA TYR A 96 -15.71 -34.37 -9.71
C TYR A 96 -15.28 -34.39 -11.18
N ALA A 97 -15.24 -35.59 -11.75
CA ALA A 97 -15.04 -35.80 -13.17
C ALA A 97 -16.30 -36.46 -13.74
N CYS A 98 -17.02 -35.77 -14.62
CA CYS A 98 -18.33 -36.24 -15.11
C CYS A 98 -18.32 -36.56 -16.61
N SER A 99 -18.91 -37.69 -16.95
CA SER A 99 -19.27 -38.08 -18.32
C SER A 99 -20.76 -38.41 -18.41
N PRO A 100 -21.33 -38.61 -19.62
CA PRO A 100 -22.71 -39.07 -19.76
C PRO A 100 -23.01 -40.38 -19.02
N GLU A 101 -22.02 -41.26 -18.87
CA GLU A 101 -22.19 -42.62 -18.36
C GLU A 101 -21.88 -42.74 -16.86
N ARG A 102 -20.94 -41.97 -16.33
CA ARG A 102 -20.48 -42.09 -14.95
C ARG A 102 -20.01 -40.77 -14.33
N ILE A 103 -20.02 -40.74 -13.00
CA ILE A 103 -19.49 -39.66 -12.18
C ILE A 103 -18.35 -40.24 -11.35
N LEU A 104 -17.17 -39.65 -11.48
CA LEU A 104 -16.02 -39.95 -10.66
C LEU A 104 -15.85 -38.85 -9.61
N PHE A 105 -15.54 -39.25 -8.38
CA PHE A 105 -15.37 -38.38 -7.23
C PHE A 105 -14.02 -38.63 -6.56
N TYR A 106 -13.40 -37.56 -6.09
CA TYR A 106 -12.19 -37.60 -5.29
C TYR A 106 -12.26 -36.57 -4.16
N ASP A 107 -12.05 -37.02 -2.93
CA ASP A 107 -11.85 -36.15 -1.76
C ASP A 107 -10.33 -36.01 -1.54
N THR A 108 -9.83 -34.78 -1.64
CA THR A 108 -8.39 -34.47 -1.49
C THR A 108 -7.84 -34.79 -0.10
N GLU A 109 -8.70 -34.95 0.91
CA GLU A 109 -8.32 -35.31 2.29
C GLU A 109 -8.33 -36.82 2.56
N TRP A 110 -8.68 -37.67 1.59
CA TRP A 110 -8.61 -39.13 1.77
C TRP A 110 -7.19 -39.61 2.03
N LYS A 111 -7.03 -40.47 3.03
CA LYS A 111 -5.76 -41.11 3.43
C LYS A 111 -5.85 -42.62 3.29
N GLY A 112 -4.69 -43.28 3.18
CA GLY A 112 -4.57 -44.74 3.09
C GLY A 112 -4.35 -45.23 1.66
N LEU A 113 -4.64 -46.51 1.41
CA LEU A 113 -4.43 -47.17 0.11
C LEU A 113 -5.22 -46.51 -1.03
N ASP A 114 -6.34 -45.87 -0.70
CA ASP A 114 -7.20 -45.21 -1.69
C ASP A 114 -6.92 -43.70 -1.83
N ALA A 115 -5.86 -43.19 -1.18
CA ALA A 115 -5.45 -41.80 -1.29
C ALA A 115 -4.96 -41.53 -2.72
N GLY A 116 -5.47 -40.47 -3.33
CA GLY A 116 -5.14 -40.18 -4.73
C GLY A 116 -5.75 -41.18 -5.70
N GLU A 117 -6.97 -41.69 -5.48
CA GLU A 117 -7.77 -42.42 -6.48
C GLU A 117 -9.17 -41.81 -6.66
N PHE A 118 -9.60 -41.66 -7.92
CA PHE A 118 -10.98 -41.25 -8.24
C PHE A 118 -11.90 -42.46 -8.20
N ARG A 119 -13.03 -42.37 -7.52
CA ARG A 119 -14.00 -43.45 -7.39
C ARG A 119 -15.32 -43.13 -8.08
N GLN A 120 -15.92 -44.13 -8.69
CA GLN A 120 -17.25 -43.98 -9.27
C GLN A 120 -18.31 -43.83 -8.17
N VAL A 121 -19.16 -42.82 -8.30
CA VAL A 121 -20.27 -42.52 -7.40
C VAL A 121 -21.59 -42.39 -8.17
N ASN A 122 -22.70 -42.59 -7.48
CA ASN A 122 -24.05 -42.49 -8.05
C ASN A 122 -24.79 -41.18 -7.66
N SER A 123 -24.28 -40.46 -6.67
CA SER A 123 -24.86 -39.25 -6.07
C SER A 123 -23.82 -38.13 -5.96
N LEU A 124 -24.32 -36.89 -5.94
CA LEU A 124 -23.54 -35.67 -5.69
C LEU A 124 -23.80 -35.21 -4.25
N LEU A 125 -22.89 -34.45 -3.67
CA LEU A 125 -23.04 -33.94 -2.31
C LEU A 125 -23.80 -32.61 -2.29
N SER A 126 -24.67 -32.43 -1.30
CA SER A 126 -25.27 -31.14 -0.96
C SER A 126 -24.24 -30.22 -0.28
N LEU A 127 -24.57 -28.92 -0.18
CA LEU A 127 -23.75 -27.95 0.56
C LEU A 127 -23.58 -28.35 2.04
N GLU A 128 -24.64 -28.88 2.66
CA GLU A 128 -24.62 -29.34 4.06
C GLU A 128 -23.70 -30.55 4.25
N GLU A 129 -23.76 -31.54 3.35
CA GLU A 129 -22.91 -32.72 3.42
C GLU A 129 -21.42 -32.38 3.20
N MET A 130 -21.13 -31.47 2.26
CA MET A 130 -19.78 -30.96 2.04
C MET A 130 -19.24 -30.24 3.27
N ASN A 131 -20.05 -29.37 3.88
CA ASN A 131 -19.68 -28.64 5.10
C ASN A 131 -19.46 -29.58 6.29
N LEU A 132 -20.33 -30.58 6.50
CA LEU A 132 -20.18 -31.57 7.56
C LEU A 132 -18.85 -32.32 7.43
N LYS A 133 -18.49 -32.77 6.22
CA LYS A 133 -17.20 -33.41 5.96
C LYS A 133 -16.03 -32.47 6.26
N ILE A 134 -16.12 -31.20 5.88
CA ILE A 134 -15.13 -30.15 6.17
C ILE A 134 -14.94 -29.97 7.66
N GLU A 135 -16.02 -29.84 8.43
CA GLU A 135 -15.96 -29.69 9.88
C GLU A 135 -15.39 -30.92 10.58
N GLN A 136 -15.74 -32.13 10.13
CA GLN A 136 -15.16 -33.37 10.65
C GLN A 136 -13.63 -33.39 10.47
N ALA A 137 -13.15 -33.04 9.28
CA ALA A 137 -11.71 -32.97 9.02
C ALA A 137 -11.02 -31.89 9.87
N LYS A 138 -11.65 -30.72 10.02
CA LYS A 138 -11.14 -29.64 10.90
C LYS A 138 -11.00 -30.12 12.35
N LYS A 139 -11.99 -30.83 12.89
CA LYS A 139 -11.92 -31.41 14.25
C LYS A 139 -10.79 -32.42 14.37
N ILE A 140 -10.65 -33.34 13.41
CA ILE A 140 -9.56 -34.32 13.39
C ILE A 140 -8.18 -33.64 13.36
N ASN A 141 -8.04 -32.56 12.57
CA ASN A 141 -6.78 -31.84 12.47
C ASN A 141 -6.48 -30.98 13.70
N LEU A 142 -7.49 -30.56 14.46
CA LEU A 142 -7.31 -29.77 15.68
C LEU A 142 -6.44 -30.52 16.71
N ASP A 143 -6.64 -31.83 16.83
CA ASP A 143 -5.96 -32.71 17.79
C ASP A 143 -4.62 -33.26 17.31
N ARG A 144 -4.25 -33.03 16.04
CA ARG A 144 -2.97 -33.51 15.49
C ARG A 144 -1.80 -32.70 16.01
N GLU A 145 -0.66 -33.34 16.17
CA GLU A 145 0.60 -32.62 16.35
C GLU A 145 0.89 -31.79 15.10
N ILE A 146 1.16 -30.50 15.29
CA ILE A 146 1.47 -29.56 14.21
C ILE A 146 2.98 -29.42 14.13
N LEU A 147 3.55 -29.92 13.03
CA LEU A 147 4.96 -29.75 12.75
C LEU A 147 5.21 -28.34 12.20
N ILE A 148 6.08 -27.60 12.86
CA ILE A 148 6.50 -26.27 12.45
C ILE A 148 7.66 -26.39 11.46
N ASP A 149 7.56 -25.71 10.33
CA ASP A 149 8.61 -25.68 9.32
C ASP A 149 9.85 -24.90 9.80
N LYS A 150 10.82 -25.65 10.35
CA LYS A 150 12.09 -25.11 10.85
C LYS A 150 12.98 -24.50 9.77
N THR A 151 12.72 -24.76 8.49
CA THR A 151 13.46 -24.10 7.39
C THR A 151 13.06 -22.63 7.23
N ILE A 152 11.85 -22.28 7.66
CA ILE A 152 11.32 -20.91 7.64
C ILE A 152 11.62 -20.21 8.98
N ALA A 153 11.25 -20.83 10.10
CA ALA A 153 11.39 -20.25 11.44
C ALA A 153 11.75 -21.31 12.48
N GLY A 154 12.72 -21.00 13.36
CA GLY A 154 13.18 -21.91 14.42
C GLY A 154 14.44 -22.72 14.09
N GLY A 155 14.85 -22.76 12.83
CA GLY A 155 16.10 -23.41 12.42
C GLY A 155 17.36 -22.65 12.87
N VAL A 156 18.53 -23.19 12.49
CA VAL A 156 19.81 -22.54 12.78
C VAL A 156 19.93 -21.23 12.00
N ASN A 157 20.04 -20.11 12.71
CA ASN A 157 20.28 -18.82 12.11
C ASN A 157 21.76 -18.71 11.70
N PRO A 158 22.07 -18.56 10.38
CA PRO A 158 23.46 -18.48 9.91
C PRO A 158 24.24 -17.31 10.50
N SER A 159 23.57 -16.24 10.92
CA SER A 159 24.23 -15.06 11.51
C SER A 159 24.74 -15.27 12.93
N CYS A 160 24.22 -16.25 13.66
CA CYS A 160 24.66 -16.52 15.04
C CYS A 160 25.01 -17.99 15.31
N GLY A 161 24.76 -18.89 14.35
CA GLY A 161 25.03 -20.33 14.49
C GLY A 161 24.14 -21.03 15.51
N LYS A 162 23.04 -20.41 15.95
CA LYS A 162 22.13 -20.93 16.97
C LYS A 162 20.75 -21.19 16.39
N GLU A 163 20.06 -22.20 16.92
CA GLU A 163 18.62 -22.38 16.67
C GLU A 163 17.83 -21.21 17.23
N THR A 164 16.93 -20.63 16.43
CA THR A 164 16.05 -19.54 16.86
C THR A 164 14.81 -20.08 17.57
N TYR A 165 15.04 -20.84 18.66
CA TYR A 165 13.99 -21.56 19.40
C TYR A 165 12.79 -20.68 19.76
N PHE A 166 13.04 -19.39 20.07
CA PHE A 166 12.02 -18.41 20.42
C PHE A 166 10.98 -18.17 19.30
N GLN A 167 11.33 -18.45 18.04
CA GLN A 167 10.36 -18.39 16.93
C GLN A 167 9.42 -19.59 17.00
N THR A 168 9.94 -20.79 17.25
CA THR A 168 9.14 -22.01 17.44
C THR A 168 8.26 -21.90 18.67
N GLU A 169 8.81 -21.45 19.81
CA GLU A 169 8.06 -21.22 21.06
C GLU A 169 6.92 -20.20 20.86
N CYS A 170 7.17 -19.13 20.09
CA CYS A 170 6.15 -18.16 19.70
C CYS A 170 5.02 -18.83 18.91
N ILE A 171 5.36 -19.62 17.89
CA ILE A 171 4.40 -20.29 17.02
C ILE A 171 3.59 -21.31 17.82
N GLU A 172 4.22 -22.12 18.66
CA GLU A 172 3.55 -23.07 19.55
C GLU A 172 2.59 -22.38 20.51
N THR A 173 3.00 -21.24 21.08
CA THR A 173 2.15 -20.42 21.95
C THR A 173 0.92 -19.90 21.21
N LEU A 174 1.10 -19.40 19.99
CA LEU A 174 0.00 -18.92 19.16
C LEU A 174 -0.93 -20.06 18.73
N LEU A 175 -0.40 -21.20 18.31
CA LEU A 175 -1.19 -22.38 17.94
C LEU A 175 -2.02 -22.90 19.11
N ARG A 176 -1.43 -22.97 20.31
CA ARG A 176 -2.13 -23.36 21.53
C ARG A 176 -3.27 -22.38 21.84
N LYS A 177 -3.01 -21.07 21.85
CA LYS A 177 -4.03 -20.04 22.12
C LYS A 177 -5.13 -20.00 21.06
N PHE A 178 -4.78 -20.24 19.79
CA PHE A 178 -5.73 -20.38 18.70
C PHE A 178 -6.66 -21.58 18.91
N ARG A 179 -6.12 -22.74 19.34
CA ARG A 179 -6.91 -23.93 19.70
C ARG A 179 -7.81 -23.72 20.92
N GLU A 180 -7.34 -22.95 21.90
CA GLU A 180 -8.13 -22.52 23.06
C GLU A 180 -9.26 -21.54 22.68
N GLY A 181 -9.35 -21.13 21.41
CA GLY A 181 -10.39 -20.22 20.92
C GLY A 181 -10.13 -18.74 21.23
N LYS A 182 -8.90 -18.38 21.62
CA LYS A 182 -8.54 -17.00 21.93
C LYS A 182 -8.62 -16.12 20.68
N GLN A 183 -9.47 -15.09 20.73
CA GLN A 183 -9.80 -14.25 19.57
C GLN A 183 -8.81 -13.10 19.31
N LYS A 184 -8.06 -12.68 20.32
CA LYS A 184 -7.10 -11.57 20.19
C LYS A 184 -5.80 -11.98 20.83
N MET A 185 -4.69 -11.80 20.11
CA MET A 185 -3.36 -12.18 20.59
C MET A 185 -2.34 -11.09 20.25
N LEU A 186 -1.35 -10.90 21.11
CA LEU A 186 -0.25 -9.95 20.90
C LEU A 186 1.12 -10.61 21.01
N VAL A 187 2.00 -10.38 20.04
CA VAL A 187 3.39 -10.83 20.05
C VAL A 187 4.31 -9.62 20.12
N HIS A 188 5.08 -9.54 21.20
CA HIS A 188 6.14 -8.55 21.38
C HIS A 188 7.48 -9.18 20.99
N MET A 189 8.04 -8.75 19.86
CA MET A 189 9.34 -9.22 19.38
C MET A 189 10.19 -8.07 18.88
N ALA A 190 11.43 -7.98 19.36
CA ALA A 190 12.37 -6.94 18.94
C ALA A 190 12.63 -6.94 17.41
N THR A 191 13.07 -5.78 16.91
CA THR A 191 13.47 -5.65 15.51
C THR A 191 14.74 -6.46 15.26
N GLY A 192 14.75 -7.23 14.17
CA GLY A 192 15.88 -8.11 13.80
C GLY A 192 15.68 -9.58 14.13
N LEU A 193 14.66 -9.94 14.93
CA LEU A 193 14.39 -11.33 15.34
C LEU A 193 13.52 -12.14 14.36
N GLY A 194 13.22 -11.60 13.18
CA GLY A 194 12.46 -12.32 12.15
C GLY A 194 10.95 -12.46 12.43
N LYS A 195 10.29 -11.39 12.90
CA LYS A 195 8.82 -11.33 13.09
C LYS A 195 8.04 -11.85 11.88
N THR A 196 8.33 -11.31 10.69
CA THR A 196 7.67 -11.69 9.44
C THR A 196 7.86 -13.18 9.13
N ARG A 197 9.09 -13.71 9.28
CA ARG A 197 9.37 -15.15 9.06
C ARG A 197 8.62 -16.04 10.05
N THR A 198 8.56 -15.63 11.32
CA THR A 198 7.81 -16.34 12.37
C THR A 198 6.33 -16.42 12.00
N MET A 199 5.74 -15.33 11.51
CA MET A 199 4.35 -15.32 11.07
C MET A 199 4.11 -16.10 9.77
N VAL A 200 5.04 -16.08 8.83
CA VAL A 200 4.94 -16.91 7.62
C VAL A 200 4.90 -18.40 8.01
N ALA A 201 5.75 -18.84 8.93
CA ALA A 201 5.73 -20.22 9.43
C ALA A 201 4.44 -20.55 10.20
N PHE A 202 3.93 -19.62 11.02
CA PHE A 202 2.63 -19.77 11.69
C PHE A 202 1.47 -19.90 10.70
N VAL A 203 1.43 -19.02 9.69
CA VAL A 203 0.41 -19.07 8.62
C VAL A 203 0.52 -20.35 7.82
N LYS A 204 1.73 -20.77 7.45
CA LYS A 204 1.96 -22.05 6.78
C LYS A 204 1.36 -23.20 7.59
N ALA A 205 1.68 -23.27 8.88
CA ALA A 205 1.14 -24.31 9.76
C ALA A 205 -0.39 -24.30 9.81
N LEU A 206 -1.03 -23.12 9.91
CA LEU A 206 -2.49 -23.06 9.90
C LEU A 206 -3.12 -23.47 8.56
N LEU A 207 -2.51 -23.09 7.44
CA LEU A 207 -3.01 -23.44 6.11
C LEU A 207 -2.77 -24.93 5.78
N GLU A 208 -1.59 -25.47 6.12
CA GLU A 208 -1.19 -26.86 5.87
C GLU A 208 -2.04 -27.86 6.66
N TYR A 209 -2.44 -27.50 7.88
CA TYR A 209 -3.30 -28.33 8.73
C TYR A 209 -4.80 -27.97 8.58
N ASN A 210 -5.18 -27.17 7.58
CA ASN A 210 -6.56 -26.74 7.31
C ASN A 210 -7.28 -26.05 8.50
N MET A 211 -6.51 -25.40 9.37
CA MET A 211 -7.04 -24.60 10.49
C MET A 211 -7.48 -23.20 10.06
N ALA A 212 -6.89 -22.69 8.97
CA ALA A 212 -7.33 -21.47 8.28
C ALA A 212 -7.36 -21.73 6.76
N LYS A 213 -8.24 -21.04 6.02
CA LYS A 213 -8.28 -21.06 4.55
C LYS A 213 -7.82 -19.73 3.97
N ARG A 214 -8.24 -18.61 4.57
CA ARG A 214 -7.89 -17.25 4.13
C ARG A 214 -7.29 -16.42 5.26
N VAL A 215 -6.11 -15.87 5.02
CA VAL A 215 -5.39 -15.03 5.97
C VAL A 215 -5.21 -13.63 5.40
N LEU A 216 -5.50 -12.62 6.22
CA LEU A 216 -5.22 -11.22 5.92
C LEU A 216 -3.99 -10.76 6.69
N PHE A 217 -2.93 -10.40 5.97
CA PHE A 217 -1.72 -9.81 6.53
C PHE A 217 -1.70 -8.30 6.28
N VAL A 218 -1.88 -7.53 7.34
CA VAL A 218 -2.00 -6.07 7.33
C VAL A 218 -0.68 -5.44 7.75
N VAL A 219 -0.24 -4.43 7.00
CA VAL A 219 0.96 -3.65 7.30
C VAL A 219 0.68 -2.14 7.28
N ASP A 220 1.56 -1.37 7.91
CA ASP A 220 1.46 0.09 7.97
C ASP A 220 1.85 0.81 6.66
N ARG A 221 2.75 0.23 5.84
CA ARG A 221 3.33 0.92 4.67
C ARG A 221 3.51 0.02 3.47
N ILE A 222 3.46 0.61 2.27
CA ILE A 222 3.65 -0.10 1.00
C ILE A 222 4.97 -0.88 0.94
N ILE A 223 6.07 -0.31 1.42
CA ILE A 223 7.39 -0.97 1.43
C ILE A 223 7.38 -2.24 2.31
N LEU A 224 6.66 -2.20 3.44
CA LEU A 224 6.50 -3.37 4.31
C LEU A 224 5.62 -4.43 3.63
N ALA A 225 4.60 -4.02 2.86
CA ALA A 225 3.74 -4.93 2.12
C ALA A 225 4.55 -5.66 1.03
N GLU A 226 5.39 -4.91 0.32
CA GLU A 226 6.31 -5.45 -0.69
C GLU A 226 7.28 -6.44 -0.05
N GLN A 227 7.95 -6.06 1.05
CA GLN A 227 8.87 -6.96 1.76
C GLN A 227 8.17 -8.23 2.28
N ALA A 228 6.98 -8.10 2.85
CA ALA A 228 6.21 -9.25 3.32
C ALA A 228 5.85 -10.20 2.17
N PHE A 229 5.54 -9.65 0.99
CA PHE A 229 5.25 -10.43 -0.21
C PHE A 229 6.51 -11.08 -0.81
N THR A 230 7.57 -10.32 -1.05
CA THR A 230 8.78 -10.77 -1.76
C THR A 230 9.71 -11.63 -0.92
N ASP A 231 9.89 -11.31 0.36
CA ASP A 231 10.88 -11.94 1.23
C ASP A 231 10.24 -12.89 2.26
N GLY A 232 8.94 -12.69 2.53
CA GLY A 232 8.17 -13.46 3.49
C GLY A 232 7.35 -14.58 2.85
N PHE A 233 6.17 -14.23 2.31
CA PHE A 233 5.19 -15.21 1.81
C PHE A 233 5.62 -15.92 0.53
N SER A 234 6.58 -15.38 -0.23
CA SER A 234 7.24 -16.09 -1.33
C SER A 234 7.92 -17.40 -0.91
N LEU A 235 8.27 -17.55 0.38
CA LEU A 235 8.86 -18.78 0.92
C LEU A 235 7.88 -19.96 0.87
N ILE A 236 6.57 -19.68 0.88
CA ILE A 236 5.50 -20.68 0.88
C ILE A 236 4.62 -20.61 -0.36
N SER A 237 4.97 -19.78 -1.34
CA SER A 237 4.11 -19.51 -2.50
C SER A 237 3.96 -20.66 -3.49
N LYS A 238 4.89 -21.61 -3.45
CA LYS A 238 4.77 -22.88 -4.18
C LYS A 238 3.56 -23.70 -3.73
N GLU A 239 3.26 -23.62 -2.44
CA GLU A 239 2.18 -24.37 -1.82
C GLU A 239 0.93 -23.51 -1.66
N PHE A 240 1.05 -22.24 -1.24
CA PHE A 240 -0.09 -21.39 -0.89
C PHE A 240 -0.09 -20.09 -1.68
N SER A 241 -1.21 -19.75 -2.31
CA SER A 241 -1.30 -18.54 -3.12
C SER A 241 -1.26 -17.27 -2.26
N SER A 242 -0.36 -16.36 -2.61
CA SER A 242 -0.22 -15.06 -1.95
C SER A 242 -0.36 -13.92 -2.96
N VAL A 243 -0.93 -12.79 -2.54
CA VAL A 243 -1.13 -11.63 -3.40
C VAL A 243 -1.13 -10.34 -2.59
N ARG A 244 -0.60 -9.27 -3.19
CA ARG A 244 -0.76 -7.92 -2.67
C ARG A 244 -2.07 -7.33 -3.14
N ILE A 245 -2.93 -6.92 -2.20
CA ILE A 245 -4.22 -6.32 -2.49
C ILE A 245 -4.09 -4.79 -2.62
N THR A 246 -4.74 -4.25 -3.64
CA THR A 246 -4.99 -2.83 -3.88
C THR A 246 -6.50 -2.60 -3.97
N THR A 247 -6.94 -1.34 -3.99
CA THR A 247 -8.36 -0.99 -4.10
C THR A 247 -9.02 -1.58 -5.35
N GLY A 248 -8.27 -1.74 -6.45
CA GLY A 248 -8.81 -2.22 -7.73
C GLY A 248 -8.73 -3.73 -8.00
N ASN A 249 -7.95 -4.49 -7.22
CA ASN A 249 -7.63 -5.88 -7.59
C ASN A 249 -8.23 -6.96 -6.66
N PHE A 250 -8.90 -6.58 -5.57
CA PHE A 250 -9.45 -7.55 -4.61
C PHE A 250 -10.39 -8.57 -5.28
N ARG A 251 -11.32 -8.11 -6.12
CA ARG A 251 -12.28 -8.99 -6.81
C ARG A 251 -11.60 -10.01 -7.72
N GLN A 252 -10.51 -9.61 -8.39
CA GLN A 252 -9.75 -10.47 -9.28
C GLN A 252 -9.04 -11.60 -8.52
N TYR A 253 -8.49 -11.29 -7.34
CA TYR A 253 -7.67 -12.22 -6.57
C TYR A 253 -8.35 -12.74 -5.30
N LYS A 254 -9.69 -12.64 -5.21
CA LYS A 254 -10.50 -13.08 -4.05
C LYS A 254 -10.20 -14.51 -3.58
N ASN A 255 -9.78 -15.39 -4.49
CA ASN A 255 -9.51 -16.80 -4.19
C ASN A 255 -8.08 -17.07 -3.69
N ALA A 256 -7.22 -16.05 -3.58
CA ALA A 256 -5.91 -16.23 -2.97
C ALA A 256 -6.05 -16.54 -1.48
N GLN A 257 -5.18 -17.42 -0.98
CA GLN A 257 -5.23 -17.85 0.43
C GLN A 257 -4.64 -16.78 1.36
N ILE A 258 -3.69 -15.99 0.87
CA ILE A 258 -3.00 -14.96 1.65
C ILE A 258 -3.13 -13.62 0.95
N HIS A 259 -3.80 -12.68 1.63
CA HIS A 259 -3.94 -11.30 1.18
C HIS A 259 -3.01 -10.40 1.99
N ILE A 260 -2.10 -9.70 1.31
CA ILE A 260 -1.18 -8.74 1.92
C ILE A 260 -1.67 -7.35 1.57
N ILE A 261 -1.98 -6.52 2.57
CA ILE A 261 -2.60 -5.22 2.34
C ILE A 261 -2.02 -4.14 3.26
N VAL A 262 -1.94 -2.92 2.74
CA VAL A 262 -1.64 -1.74 3.56
C VAL A 262 -2.92 -1.32 4.28
N ILE A 263 -2.84 -0.97 5.57
CA ILE A 263 -4.01 -0.60 6.38
C ILE A 263 -4.86 0.50 5.74
N ASP A 264 -4.26 1.51 5.11
CA ASP A 264 -4.98 2.59 4.42
C ASP A 264 -5.75 2.08 3.19
N THR A 265 -5.21 1.07 2.51
CA THR A 265 -5.94 0.42 1.40
C THR A 265 -7.11 -0.40 1.94
N LEU A 266 -6.92 -1.10 3.07
CA LEU A 266 -7.96 -1.88 3.70
C LEU A 266 -9.12 -1.00 4.18
N GLU A 267 -8.84 0.18 4.74
CA GLU A 267 -9.83 1.17 5.17
C GLU A 267 -10.79 1.58 4.05
N ASN A 268 -10.34 1.55 2.80
CA ASN A 268 -11.16 1.90 1.63
C ASN A 268 -12.03 0.75 1.11
N ILE A 269 -11.71 -0.51 1.41
CA ILE A 269 -12.38 -1.67 0.80
C ILE A 269 -13.04 -2.62 1.79
N TYR A 270 -12.78 -2.49 3.10
CA TYR A 270 -13.22 -3.51 4.08
C TYR A 270 -14.74 -3.71 4.08
N GLN A 271 -15.53 -2.66 3.82
CA GLN A 271 -16.99 -2.72 3.76
C GLN A 271 -17.52 -3.60 2.63
N ASP A 272 -16.77 -3.71 1.52
CA ASP A 272 -17.11 -4.57 0.38
C ASP A 272 -16.73 -6.04 0.62
N ILE A 273 -15.98 -6.32 1.68
CA ILE A 273 -15.51 -7.67 2.03
C ILE A 273 -16.47 -8.23 3.08
N PRO A 274 -17.03 -9.44 2.92
CA PRO A 274 -17.87 -10.03 3.95
C PRO A 274 -17.15 -10.20 5.29
N SER A 275 -17.84 -9.96 6.40
CA SER A 275 -17.29 -10.06 7.76
C SER A 275 -16.69 -11.44 8.09
N SER A 276 -17.23 -12.51 7.50
CA SER A 276 -16.77 -13.89 7.68
C SER A 276 -15.76 -14.36 6.62
N PHE A 277 -15.20 -13.44 5.83
CA PHE A 277 -14.39 -13.80 4.66
C PHE A 277 -13.00 -14.35 5.02
N TYR A 278 -12.37 -13.80 6.06
CA TYR A 278 -11.06 -14.23 6.55
C TYR A 278 -11.20 -15.12 7.80
N ASP A 279 -10.28 -16.08 7.94
CA ASP A 279 -10.20 -16.94 9.12
C ASP A 279 -9.17 -16.43 10.15
N LEU A 280 -8.26 -15.53 9.72
CA LEU A 280 -7.22 -14.95 10.57
C LEU A 280 -6.79 -13.58 10.03
N ILE A 281 -6.63 -12.63 10.94
CA ILE A 281 -5.96 -11.35 10.67
C ILE A 281 -4.63 -11.28 11.42
N ILE A 282 -3.58 -10.89 10.72
CA ILE A 282 -2.27 -10.58 11.29
C ILE A 282 -1.96 -9.12 11.00
N VAL A 283 -1.59 -8.35 12.02
CA VAL A 283 -1.27 -6.93 11.90
C VAL A 283 0.18 -6.70 12.29
N ASP A 284 1.03 -6.36 11.32
CA ASP A 284 2.43 -6.01 11.58
C ASP A 284 2.57 -4.53 11.99
N GLU A 285 3.53 -4.26 12.88
CA GLU A 285 3.72 -2.95 13.53
C GLU A 285 2.39 -2.39 14.10
N CYS A 286 1.61 -3.26 14.76
CA CYS A 286 0.23 -3.00 15.14
C CYS A 286 0.03 -1.77 16.03
N HIS A 287 1.06 -1.30 16.75
CA HIS A 287 1.05 -0.05 17.52
C HIS A 287 0.89 1.21 16.68
N ARG A 288 1.15 1.15 15.37
CA ARG A 288 0.93 2.24 14.39
C ARG A 288 -0.46 2.20 13.77
N SER A 289 -1.08 1.04 13.74
CA SER A 289 -2.44 0.83 13.21
C SER A 289 -3.54 1.21 14.19
N ILE A 290 -3.18 1.81 15.33
CA ILE A 290 -4.09 2.12 16.41
C ILE A 290 -4.67 3.52 16.25
N ASN A 291 -5.92 3.58 15.78
CA ASN A 291 -6.78 4.76 15.83
C ASN A 291 -8.23 4.28 15.95
N ILE A 292 -9.13 5.16 16.42
CA ILE A 292 -10.57 4.89 16.57
C ILE A 292 -11.17 4.37 15.27
N ASN A 293 -10.87 5.00 14.13
CA ASN A 293 -11.37 4.56 12.81
C ASN A 293 -10.88 3.16 12.43
N ARG A 294 -9.63 2.82 12.78
CA ARG A 294 -9.02 1.53 12.42
C ARG A 294 -9.53 0.38 13.29
N LYS A 295 -10.10 0.66 14.47
CA LYS A 295 -10.81 -0.34 15.28
C LYS A 295 -12.02 -0.91 14.53
N LEU A 296 -12.79 -0.06 13.85
CA LEU A 296 -13.97 -0.47 13.08
C LEU A 296 -13.60 -1.47 11.97
N ILE A 297 -12.45 -1.28 11.33
CA ILE A 297 -11.93 -2.21 10.33
C ILE A 297 -11.69 -3.59 10.93
N PHE A 298 -11.05 -3.66 12.11
CA PHE A 298 -10.76 -4.94 12.75
C PHE A 298 -12.01 -5.60 13.35
N ASP A 299 -12.97 -4.81 13.83
CA ASP A 299 -14.21 -5.33 14.40
C ASP A 299 -15.22 -5.77 13.31
N HIS A 300 -15.07 -5.29 12.07
CA HIS A 300 -15.83 -5.76 10.91
C HIS A 300 -15.59 -7.24 10.59
N PHE A 301 -14.38 -7.75 10.80
CA PHE A 301 -14.03 -9.14 10.49
C PHE A 301 -14.21 -10.05 11.71
N LEU A 302 -15.02 -11.08 11.56
CA LEU A 302 -15.38 -12.04 12.61
C LEU A 302 -14.37 -13.20 12.68
N CYS A 303 -13.11 -12.88 12.99
CA CYS A 303 -12.04 -13.88 13.09
C CYS A 303 -10.97 -13.51 14.13
N PRO A 304 -10.16 -14.49 14.57
CA PRO A 304 -9.01 -14.23 15.43
C PRO A 304 -8.03 -13.21 14.82
N ARG A 305 -7.43 -12.38 15.67
CA ARG A 305 -6.41 -11.40 15.29
C ARG A 305 -5.12 -11.56 16.09
N VAL A 306 -3.99 -11.45 15.39
CA VAL A 306 -2.64 -11.45 15.97
C VAL A 306 -1.95 -10.13 15.66
N GLY A 307 -1.60 -9.37 16.69
CA GLY A 307 -0.80 -8.16 16.58
C GLY A 307 0.69 -8.49 16.74
N LEU A 308 1.54 -7.90 15.89
CA LEU A 308 2.99 -7.97 16.01
C LEU A 308 3.54 -6.58 16.28
N THR A 309 4.46 -6.46 17.22
CA THR A 309 5.15 -5.20 17.46
C THR A 309 6.50 -5.41 18.14
N ALA A 310 7.45 -4.51 17.89
CA ALA A 310 8.65 -4.36 18.71
C ALA A 310 8.50 -3.33 19.82
N THR A 311 7.43 -2.53 19.79
CA THR A 311 7.26 -1.33 20.61
C THR A 311 5.78 -1.15 20.96
N PRO A 312 5.20 -2.07 21.76
CA PRO A 312 3.81 -1.95 22.20
C PRO A 312 3.59 -0.60 22.90
N ARG A 313 2.46 0.05 22.64
CA ARG A 313 2.11 1.36 23.21
C ARG A 313 1.10 1.21 24.35
N ILE A 314 1.31 1.96 25.42
CA ILE A 314 0.38 2.08 26.55
C ILE A 314 -0.30 3.44 26.47
N ALA A 315 -1.63 3.47 26.43
CA ALA A 315 -2.36 4.73 26.39
C ALA A 315 -2.58 5.27 27.81
N VAL A 316 -2.27 6.55 28.01
CA VAL A 316 -2.43 7.22 29.30
C VAL A 316 -3.18 8.53 29.11
N ALA A 317 -4.22 8.78 29.90
CA ALA A 317 -4.94 10.05 29.86
C ALA A 317 -4.03 11.21 30.28
N ALA A 318 -4.11 12.33 29.55
CA ALA A 318 -3.48 13.58 29.98
C ALA A 318 -4.07 14.03 31.33
N LYS A 319 -3.21 14.51 32.24
CA LYS A 319 -3.65 15.04 33.54
C LYS A 319 -4.73 16.12 33.34
N GLY A 320 -5.85 15.98 34.04
CA GLY A 320 -6.96 16.95 34.02
C GLY A 320 -7.89 16.84 32.82
N LYS A 321 -7.90 15.72 32.08
CA LYS A 321 -8.85 15.46 31.00
C LYS A 321 -9.62 14.17 31.23
N ASP A 322 -10.95 14.24 31.12
CA ASP A 322 -11.82 13.08 31.05
C ASP A 322 -11.74 12.47 29.65
N ILE A 323 -11.22 11.25 29.57
CA ILE A 323 -11.17 10.43 28.37
C ILE A 323 -11.84 9.12 28.75
N THR A 324 -12.71 8.61 27.87
CA THR A 324 -13.40 7.36 28.15
C THR A 324 -12.40 6.21 28.23
N ASP A 325 -12.65 5.24 29.11
CA ASP A 325 -11.82 4.04 29.20
C ASP A 325 -11.82 3.24 27.89
N GLU A 326 -12.87 3.35 27.09
CA GLU A 326 -12.96 2.76 25.76
C GLU A 326 -11.99 3.40 24.77
N ASP A 327 -11.91 4.74 24.72
CA ASP A 327 -10.97 5.46 23.86
C ASP A 327 -9.51 5.16 24.25
N LEU A 328 -9.23 5.09 25.55
CA LEU A 328 -7.92 4.66 26.05
C LEU A 328 -7.62 3.21 25.68
N ALA A 329 -8.60 2.30 25.79
CA ALA A 329 -8.44 0.90 25.41
C ALA A 329 -8.13 0.73 23.93
N ILE A 330 -8.75 1.55 23.08
CA ILE A 330 -8.50 1.53 21.65
C ILE A 330 -7.07 1.95 21.38
N LEU A 331 -6.59 3.02 22.01
CA LEU A 331 -5.25 3.60 21.80
C LEU A 331 -4.11 2.80 22.44
N ASP A 332 -4.44 1.78 23.24
CA ASP A 332 -3.51 0.88 23.91
C ASP A 332 -3.31 -0.41 23.11
N THR A 333 -2.06 -0.75 22.80
CA THR A 333 -1.75 -1.93 21.99
C THR A 333 -2.10 -3.22 22.71
N TYR A 334 -1.89 -3.29 24.03
CA TYR A 334 -2.21 -4.48 24.81
C TYR A 334 -3.72 -4.67 24.87
N ARG A 335 -4.47 -3.63 25.23
CA ARG A 335 -5.94 -3.73 25.36
C ARG A 335 -6.61 -4.03 24.02
N LEU A 336 -6.15 -3.41 22.92
CA LEU A 336 -6.67 -3.68 21.58
C LEU A 336 -6.56 -5.16 21.18
N PHE A 337 -5.47 -5.81 21.57
CA PHE A 337 -5.19 -7.23 21.29
C PHE A 337 -5.52 -8.17 22.45
N GLY A 338 -6.36 -7.76 23.40
CA GLY A 338 -6.91 -8.64 24.44
C GLY A 338 -5.93 -8.99 25.56
N CYS A 339 -4.89 -8.19 25.75
CA CYS A 339 -3.90 -8.29 26.82
C CYS A 339 -4.21 -7.32 27.96
N GLU A 340 -5.33 -7.51 28.66
CA GLU A 340 -5.78 -6.60 29.74
C GLU A 340 -4.79 -6.54 30.92
N THR A 341 -3.98 -7.58 31.10
CA THR A 341 -2.93 -7.65 32.13
C THR A 341 -1.69 -6.81 31.80
N GLY A 342 -1.65 -6.16 30.63
CA GLY A 342 -0.48 -5.40 30.15
C GLY A 342 0.69 -6.27 29.72
N LYS A 343 0.51 -7.59 29.58
CA LYS A 343 1.52 -8.53 29.11
C LYS A 343 1.12 -9.12 27.76
N PRO A 344 2.06 -9.20 26.79
CA PRO A 344 1.76 -9.80 25.50
C PRO A 344 1.58 -11.32 25.66
N ASP A 345 1.01 -11.96 24.65
CA ASP A 345 0.85 -13.41 24.63
C ASP A 345 2.17 -14.16 24.48
N TYR A 346 3.14 -13.52 23.85
CA TYR A 346 4.52 -13.97 23.71
C TYR A 346 5.45 -12.75 23.71
N GLU A 347 6.60 -12.86 24.37
CA GLU A 347 7.58 -11.79 24.50
C GLU A 347 9.01 -12.28 24.26
N PHE A 348 9.70 -11.61 23.35
CA PHE A 348 11.15 -11.74 23.17
C PHE A 348 11.71 -10.37 22.77
N ASP A 349 12.11 -9.61 23.78
CA ASP A 349 12.48 -8.20 23.66
C ASP A 349 13.94 -7.99 23.24
N LEU A 350 14.37 -6.72 23.19
CA LEU A 350 15.72 -6.34 22.79
C LEU A 350 16.76 -6.82 23.80
N THR A 351 16.45 -6.71 25.09
CA THR A 351 17.29 -7.15 26.22
C THR A 351 17.64 -8.63 26.06
N LYS A 352 16.61 -9.49 25.99
CA LYS A 352 16.77 -10.93 25.86
C LYS A 352 17.49 -11.31 24.57
N GLY A 353 17.18 -10.62 23.46
CA GLY A 353 17.86 -10.84 22.19
C GLY A 353 19.35 -10.53 22.20
N ILE A 354 19.78 -9.49 22.92
CA ILE A 354 21.21 -9.17 23.10
C ILE A 354 21.86 -10.17 24.06
N ASP A 355 21.25 -10.45 25.22
CA ASP A 355 21.83 -11.32 26.25
C ASP A 355 22.02 -12.76 25.74
N GLU A 356 21.09 -13.25 24.91
CA GLU A 356 21.18 -14.58 24.30
C GLU A 356 22.00 -14.61 22.99
N ASN A 357 22.56 -13.47 22.57
CA ASN A 357 23.38 -13.29 21.36
C ASN A 357 22.64 -13.60 20.04
N PHE A 358 21.34 -13.31 19.98
CA PHE A 358 20.59 -13.27 18.72
C PHE A 358 20.64 -11.90 18.05
N LEU A 359 20.94 -10.86 18.84
CA LEU A 359 21.13 -9.48 18.40
C LEU A 359 22.53 -8.99 18.77
N ALA A 360 23.06 -8.10 17.96
CA ALA A 360 24.35 -7.46 18.17
C ALA A 360 24.26 -6.50 19.38
N PRO A 361 25.12 -6.64 20.40
CA PRO A 361 25.28 -5.63 21.44
C PRO A 361 25.80 -4.31 20.87
N TYR A 362 25.61 -3.22 21.63
CA TYR A 362 26.14 -1.91 21.26
C TYR A 362 26.77 -1.16 22.42
N LYS A 363 27.60 -0.19 22.06
CA LYS A 363 28.17 0.79 22.98
C LYS A 363 27.77 2.19 22.55
N VAL A 364 27.25 2.96 23.51
CA VAL A 364 26.96 4.38 23.31
C VAL A 364 28.23 5.19 23.51
N LEU A 365 28.56 6.02 22.53
CA LEU A 365 29.55 7.08 22.62
C LEU A 365 28.81 8.41 22.63
N SER A 366 28.76 9.03 23.81
CA SER A 366 28.14 10.34 23.98
C SER A 366 29.15 11.43 23.60
N ILE A 367 28.81 12.19 22.58
CA ILE A 367 29.61 13.30 22.03
C ILE A 367 28.85 14.59 22.35
N GLU A 368 28.77 14.92 23.65
CA GLU A 368 28.08 16.13 24.09
C GLU A 368 28.92 17.37 23.77
N THR A 369 28.36 18.29 22.99
CA THR A 369 28.98 19.59 22.75
C THR A 369 28.75 20.52 23.94
N GLU A 370 29.60 21.55 24.09
CA GLU A 370 29.40 22.61 25.10
C GLU A 370 28.01 23.25 25.00
N LEU A 371 27.47 23.36 23.79
CA LEU A 371 26.13 23.89 23.54
C LEU A 371 25.04 23.01 24.16
N THR A 372 25.17 21.68 24.08
CA THR A 372 24.26 20.74 24.70
C THR A 372 24.37 20.76 26.23
N LYS A 373 25.58 20.99 26.76
CA LYS A 373 25.82 21.15 28.20
C LYS A 373 25.21 22.44 28.75
N LEU A 374 25.49 23.58 28.11
CA LEU A 374 24.98 24.89 28.49
C LEU A 374 23.44 24.94 28.48
N ALA A 375 22.80 24.37 27.45
CA ALA A 375 21.33 24.30 27.40
C ALA A 375 20.74 23.54 28.60
N ARG A 376 21.39 22.45 29.03
CA ARG A 376 20.99 21.65 30.18
C ARG A 376 21.19 22.41 31.50
N GLU A 377 22.30 23.11 31.64
CA GLU A 377 22.62 23.94 32.82
C GLU A 377 21.65 25.12 32.98
N ASP A 378 21.25 25.75 31.88
CA ASP A 378 20.30 26.88 31.85
C ASP A 378 18.82 26.45 32.03
N GLY A 379 18.56 25.15 32.23
CA GLY A 379 17.22 24.62 32.45
C GLY A 379 16.29 24.71 31.22
N VAL A 380 16.86 24.82 30.02
CA VAL A 380 16.15 24.68 28.74
C VAL A 380 16.32 23.24 28.27
N GLU A 381 15.28 22.40 28.42
CA GLU A 381 15.43 21.01 27.98
C GLU A 381 15.67 20.97 26.47
N PHE A 382 16.84 20.43 26.10
CA PHE A 382 17.30 20.37 24.73
C PHE A 382 16.32 19.58 23.83
N THR A 383 15.52 18.69 24.42
CA THR A 383 14.44 17.93 23.79
C THR A 383 13.39 18.83 23.12
N TYR A 384 13.04 19.97 23.71
CA TYR A 384 12.08 20.92 23.11
C TYR A 384 12.61 21.63 21.87
N VAL A 385 13.93 21.84 21.80
CA VAL A 385 14.63 22.55 20.72
C VAL A 385 14.61 21.71 19.43
N LEU A 386 14.68 20.39 19.54
CA LEU A 386 14.84 19.53 18.37
C LEU A 386 13.66 18.63 18.07
N ASP A 387 12.61 18.62 18.90
CA ASP A 387 11.40 17.87 18.64
C ASP A 387 10.49 18.68 17.68
N PRO A 388 10.35 18.28 16.40
CA PRO A 388 9.58 19.05 15.43
C PRO A 388 8.09 19.11 15.79
N ASP A 389 7.59 18.11 16.52
CA ASP A 389 6.16 17.91 16.79
C ASP A 389 5.65 18.83 17.91
N GLU A 390 6.52 19.32 18.80
CA GLU A 390 6.14 20.19 19.93
C GLU A 390 6.24 21.69 19.64
N ARG A 391 6.81 22.10 18.49
CA ARG A 391 7.06 23.51 18.12
C ARG A 391 5.84 24.42 18.14
N LYS A 392 4.61 23.89 18.17
CA LYS A 392 3.38 24.70 18.11
C LYS A 392 2.59 24.87 19.41
N LYS A 393 2.98 24.29 20.55
CA LYS A 393 2.27 24.51 21.84
C LYS A 393 3.19 24.39 23.07
N ILE A 394 4.23 25.21 23.16
CA ILE A 394 4.98 25.35 24.41
C ILE A 394 4.68 26.72 25.04
N GLU A 395 4.02 26.72 26.19
CA GLU A 395 3.89 27.89 27.06
C GLU A 395 5.23 28.12 27.79
N LEU A 396 6.20 28.62 27.03
CA LEU A 396 7.44 29.15 27.57
C LEU A 396 7.32 30.66 27.74
N ASP A 397 7.94 31.18 28.79
CA ASP A 397 8.18 32.61 28.95
C ASP A 397 8.95 33.16 27.72
N GLN A 398 8.73 34.43 27.37
CA GLN A 398 9.33 35.08 26.19
C GLN A 398 10.85 34.93 26.16
N ARG A 399 11.52 35.02 27.31
CA ARG A 399 12.97 34.83 27.42
C ARG A 399 13.41 33.40 27.04
N LYS A 400 12.64 32.39 27.45
CA LYS A 400 12.93 30.98 27.14
C LYS A 400 12.59 30.64 25.68
N LYS A 401 11.55 31.26 25.10
CA LYS A 401 11.23 31.12 23.65
C LYS A 401 12.34 31.67 22.77
N LEU A 402 12.83 32.88 23.06
CA LEU A 402 13.92 33.50 22.31
C LEU A 402 15.21 32.65 22.40
N MET A 403 15.54 32.15 23.59
CA MET A 403 16.68 31.24 23.80
C MET A 403 16.50 29.93 23.02
N LEU A 404 15.29 29.36 22.99
CA LEU A 404 15.00 28.14 22.23
C LEU A 404 15.25 28.33 20.73
N GLU A 405 14.75 29.41 20.13
CA GLU A 405 14.97 29.73 18.71
C GLU A 405 16.45 29.99 18.38
N GLN A 406 17.17 30.68 19.28
CA GLN A 406 18.61 30.91 19.13
C GLN A 406 19.40 29.59 19.20
N LEU A 407 19.04 28.71 20.14
CA LEU A 407 19.64 27.38 20.26
C LEU A 407 19.33 26.52 19.04
N GLU A 408 18.10 26.54 18.50
CA GLU A 408 17.74 25.83 17.26
C GLU A 408 18.60 26.27 16.08
N ARG A 409 18.70 27.59 15.86
CA ARG A 409 19.50 28.17 14.77
C ARG A 409 20.98 27.82 14.90
N LYS A 410 21.53 27.91 16.12
CA LYS A 410 22.92 27.57 16.38
C LYS A 410 23.17 26.07 16.24
N TYR A 411 22.19 25.23 16.60
CA TYR A 411 22.30 23.79 16.54
C TYR A 411 22.24 23.22 15.12
N ILE A 412 21.32 23.74 14.29
CA ILE A 412 21.10 23.34 12.88
C ILE A 412 22.02 24.15 11.93
N SER A 413 23.02 24.85 12.46
CA SER A 413 23.96 25.64 11.64
C SER A 413 24.87 24.76 10.78
N GLU A 414 25.38 25.34 9.68
CA GLU A 414 26.34 24.67 8.80
C GLU A 414 27.64 24.30 9.52
N ASP A 415 28.15 25.20 10.36
CA ASP A 415 29.35 24.95 11.17
C ASP A 415 29.17 23.71 12.05
N ARG A 416 28.01 23.57 12.68
CA ARG A 416 27.76 22.42 13.54
C ARG A 416 27.52 21.13 12.76
N CYS A 417 26.88 21.20 11.60
CA CYS A 417 26.78 20.04 10.70
C CYS A 417 28.19 19.57 10.28
N LEU A 418 29.12 20.51 10.06
CA LEU A 418 30.52 20.22 9.76
C LEU A 418 31.22 19.54 10.93
N ARG A 419 31.04 20.04 12.17
CA ARG A 419 31.57 19.38 13.38
C ARG A 419 31.05 17.97 13.57
N ILE A 420 29.75 17.74 13.37
CA ILE A 420 29.16 16.39 13.43
C ILE A 420 29.81 15.50 12.36
N ALA A 421 30.03 16.00 11.15
CA ALA A 421 30.69 15.25 10.09
C ALA A 421 32.16 14.92 10.43
N GLU A 422 32.91 15.86 11.01
CA GLU A 422 34.29 15.65 11.51
C GLU A 422 34.33 14.57 12.58
N GLU A 423 33.44 14.63 13.57
CA GLU A 423 33.34 13.64 14.63
C GLU A 423 32.92 12.25 14.12
N ILE A 424 32.00 12.19 13.15
CA ILE A 424 31.68 10.93 12.48
C ILE A 424 32.94 10.37 11.82
N LYS A 425 33.67 11.16 11.02
CA LYS A 425 34.92 10.73 10.38
C LYS A 425 35.99 10.25 11.37
N ALA A 426 36.10 10.88 12.54
CA ALA A 426 37.06 10.50 13.57
C ALA A 426 36.68 9.19 14.29
N ASN A 427 35.38 8.86 14.37
CA ASN A 427 34.88 7.74 15.18
C ASN A 427 34.36 6.55 14.35
N THR A 428 34.35 6.65 13.02
CA THR A 428 33.96 5.59 12.09
C THR A 428 35.10 5.21 11.16
N GLU A 429 35.17 3.96 10.70
CA GLU A 429 36.12 3.58 9.66
C GLU A 429 35.56 3.90 8.27
N TYR A 430 36.45 4.18 7.33
CA TYR A 430 36.05 4.45 5.95
C TYR A 430 35.34 3.22 5.36
N SER A 431 34.28 3.44 4.56
CA SER A 431 33.42 2.42 3.94
C SER A 431 32.46 1.66 4.87
N GLU A 432 32.47 1.94 6.18
CA GLU A 432 31.49 1.35 7.09
C GLU A 432 30.12 2.03 6.98
N LYS A 433 29.05 1.24 7.13
CA LYS A 433 27.67 1.75 7.01
C LYS A 433 27.22 2.48 8.26
N VAL A 434 26.82 3.74 8.09
CA VAL A 434 26.32 4.63 9.16
C VAL A 434 24.90 5.11 8.81
N ILE A 435 23.98 5.05 9.78
CA ILE A 435 22.68 5.73 9.67
C ILE A 435 22.68 6.93 10.61
N LEU A 436 22.48 8.13 10.06
CA LEU A 436 22.41 9.38 10.81
C LEU A 436 20.98 9.92 10.84
N PHE A 437 20.40 10.02 12.04
CA PHE A 437 19.05 10.56 12.24
C PHE A 437 19.09 12.07 12.47
N GLY A 438 18.50 12.82 11.54
CA GLY A 438 18.39 14.28 11.56
C GLY A 438 17.01 14.78 11.99
N VAL A 439 16.93 16.09 12.23
CA VAL A 439 15.75 16.75 12.84
C VAL A 439 14.64 17.01 11.80
N SER A 440 15.04 17.45 10.61
CA SER A 440 14.15 17.83 9.53
C SER A 440 14.80 17.51 8.19
N GLN A 441 14.02 17.51 7.11
CA GLN A 441 14.54 17.28 5.76
C GLN A 441 15.66 18.26 5.41
N ALA A 442 15.50 19.54 5.74
CA ALA A 442 16.51 20.58 5.54
C ALA A 442 17.80 20.27 6.33
N HIS A 443 17.68 19.87 7.60
CA HIS A 443 18.83 19.49 8.42
C HIS A 443 19.55 18.25 7.85
N CYS A 444 18.81 17.24 7.40
CA CYS A 444 19.39 16.07 6.74
C CYS A 444 20.19 16.46 5.50
N THR A 445 19.67 17.35 4.66
CA THR A 445 20.39 17.85 3.47
C THR A 445 21.67 18.61 3.86
N MET A 446 21.63 19.43 4.93
CA MET A 446 22.81 20.14 5.43
C MET A 446 23.87 19.18 5.98
N LEU A 447 23.47 18.19 6.77
CA LEU A 447 24.36 17.13 7.27
C LEU A 447 24.98 16.34 6.11
N THR A 448 24.21 15.97 5.10
CA THR A 448 24.71 15.28 3.90
C THR A 448 25.75 16.11 3.15
N LYS A 449 25.53 17.42 2.99
CA LYS A 449 26.51 18.33 2.38
C LYS A 449 27.79 18.40 3.21
N ALA A 450 27.68 18.54 4.53
CA ALA A 450 28.82 18.59 5.44
C ALA A 450 29.63 17.27 5.44
N LEU A 451 28.95 16.13 5.48
CA LEU A 451 29.57 14.81 5.37
C LEU A 451 30.34 14.65 4.06
N ASN A 452 29.71 14.95 2.93
CA ASN A 452 30.40 14.85 1.64
C ASN A 452 31.58 15.81 1.52
N LYS A 453 31.55 16.99 2.17
CA LYS A 453 32.69 17.90 2.23
C LYS A 453 33.86 17.32 3.04
N VAL A 454 33.58 16.69 4.18
CA VAL A 454 34.58 16.12 5.10
C VAL A 454 35.17 14.80 4.58
N PHE A 455 34.36 14.01 3.88
CA PHE A 455 34.74 12.72 3.32
C PHE A 455 35.19 12.78 1.85
N ALA A 456 35.21 13.96 1.23
CA ALA A 456 35.64 14.14 -0.16
C ALA A 456 37.06 13.61 -0.39
N THR A 457 37.20 12.74 -1.38
CA THR A 457 38.46 12.32 -2.00
C THR A 457 38.52 12.82 -3.45
N SER A 458 39.71 12.82 -4.07
CA SER A 458 39.92 13.33 -5.44
C SER A 458 39.15 12.59 -6.55
N GLU A 459 38.42 11.52 -6.23
CA GLU A 459 37.64 10.69 -7.16
C GLU A 459 36.10 10.79 -6.97
N ASP A 460 35.61 11.72 -6.12
CA ASP A 460 34.22 11.75 -5.60
C ASP A 460 33.19 12.58 -6.39
N GLU A 461 33.39 12.85 -7.68
CA GLU A 461 32.41 13.66 -8.47
C GLU A 461 31.22 12.84 -9.01
N ALA A 462 31.29 11.51 -9.02
CA ALA A 462 30.21 10.66 -9.53
C ALA A 462 29.21 10.24 -8.43
N SER A 463 27.91 10.33 -8.74
CA SER A 463 26.83 9.80 -7.91
C SER A 463 26.81 8.26 -7.94
N PRO A 464 26.54 7.57 -6.82
CA PRO A 464 26.20 8.09 -5.49
C PRO A 464 27.40 8.61 -4.70
N ARG A 465 27.20 9.71 -3.96
CA ARG A 465 28.23 10.31 -3.11
C ARG A 465 28.46 9.47 -1.85
N TYR A 466 29.48 9.81 -1.07
CA TYR A 466 29.81 9.12 0.18
C TYR A 466 28.62 9.08 1.16
N ALA A 467 27.90 10.20 1.29
CA ALA A 467 26.68 10.33 2.07
C ALA A 467 25.49 10.76 1.19
N GLU A 468 24.31 10.19 1.44
CA GLU A 468 23.06 10.55 0.76
C GLU A 468 21.92 10.78 1.75
N ALA A 469 21.04 11.75 1.43
CA ALA A 469 19.84 12.03 2.20
C ALA A 469 18.66 11.17 1.71
N ILE A 470 18.16 10.30 2.58
CA ILE A 470 16.97 9.46 2.34
C ILE A 470 15.78 10.10 3.07
N ILE A 471 15.12 11.01 2.38
CA ILE A 471 14.03 11.88 2.87
C ILE A 471 12.83 11.85 1.92
N SER A 472 11.64 12.24 2.37
CA SER A 472 10.39 12.08 1.61
C SER A 472 10.36 12.85 0.29
N ASP A 473 11.08 13.97 0.22
CA ASP A 473 11.12 14.80 -1.00
C ASP A 473 11.85 14.09 -2.17
N ASN A 474 12.68 13.08 -1.89
CA ASN A 474 13.47 12.33 -2.89
C ASN A 474 12.91 10.93 -3.20
N ASN A 475 11.59 10.77 -3.23
CA ASN A 475 10.93 9.46 -3.28
C ASN A 475 11.37 8.54 -4.44
N GLU A 476 11.63 9.09 -5.63
CA GLU A 476 12.05 8.30 -6.80
C GLU A 476 13.45 7.66 -6.61
N LEU A 477 14.39 8.40 -6.02
CA LEU A 477 15.77 7.94 -5.80
C LEU A 477 15.92 7.09 -4.53
N ASN A 478 15.04 7.26 -3.55
CA ASN A 478 15.11 6.57 -2.26
C ASN A 478 15.15 5.04 -2.39
N ALA A 479 14.41 4.46 -3.35
CA ALA A 479 14.43 3.02 -3.58
C ALA A 479 15.83 2.54 -4.00
N THR A 480 16.45 3.27 -4.93
CA THR A 480 17.80 2.98 -5.44
C THR A 480 18.86 3.18 -4.36
N PHE A 481 18.82 4.30 -3.62
CA PHE A 481 19.76 4.55 -2.52
C PHE A 481 19.68 3.51 -1.42
N LYS A 482 18.46 3.06 -1.05
CA LYS A 482 18.31 1.97 -0.08
C LYS A 482 18.91 0.66 -0.59
N LYS A 483 18.72 0.35 -1.88
CA LYS A 483 19.31 -0.86 -2.50
C LYS A 483 20.84 -0.80 -2.47
N TRP A 484 21.43 0.33 -2.85
CA TRP A 484 22.88 0.53 -2.82
C TRP A 484 23.43 0.54 -1.39
N PHE A 485 22.73 1.17 -0.44
CA PHE A 485 23.17 1.22 0.96
C PHE A 485 23.24 -0.17 1.63
N LYS A 486 22.43 -1.14 1.18
CA LYS A 486 22.50 -2.53 1.63
C LYS A 486 23.77 -3.25 1.18
N ASP A 487 24.35 -2.84 0.05
CA ASP A 487 25.61 -3.41 -0.44
C ASP A 487 26.78 -2.79 0.32
N VAL A 488 27.59 -3.65 0.93
CA VAL A 488 28.72 -3.28 1.79
C VAL A 488 29.75 -2.45 1.03
N ASN A 489 29.96 -2.76 -0.25
CA ASN A 489 31.02 -2.16 -1.06
C ASN A 489 30.53 -0.99 -1.93
N HIS A 490 29.26 -0.62 -1.83
CA HIS A 490 28.65 0.39 -2.70
C HIS A 490 28.33 1.67 -1.93
N LYS A 491 28.57 2.84 -2.51
CA LYS A 491 28.10 4.13 -1.95
C LYS A 491 26.57 4.24 -2.06
N PRO A 492 25.85 4.91 -1.14
CA PRO A 492 26.38 5.65 0.00
C PRO A 492 26.84 4.74 1.14
N PHE A 493 27.83 5.21 1.89
CA PHE A 493 28.27 4.61 3.16
C PHE A 493 27.57 5.27 4.36
N ILE A 494 27.09 6.50 4.20
CA ILE A 494 26.30 7.20 5.22
C ILE A 494 24.92 7.54 4.68
N ALA A 495 23.88 7.03 5.33
CA ALA A 495 22.49 7.37 5.03
C ALA A 495 21.97 8.36 6.08
N VAL A 496 21.59 9.56 5.66
CA VAL A 496 21.01 10.58 6.53
C VAL A 496 19.50 10.59 6.35
N SER A 497 18.73 10.48 7.43
CA SER A 497 17.26 10.41 7.34
C SER A 497 16.57 11.05 8.55
N VAL A 498 15.31 11.47 8.39
CA VAL A 498 14.45 11.86 9.51
C VAL A 498 13.78 10.62 10.09
N ASP A 499 12.94 9.97 9.28
CA ASP A 499 12.13 8.82 9.73
C ASP A 499 12.13 7.63 8.75
N ILE A 500 12.53 7.82 7.50
CA ILE A 500 12.40 6.77 6.48
C ILE A 500 13.30 5.56 6.80
N MET A 501 14.49 5.81 7.34
CA MET A 501 15.41 4.75 7.74
C MET A 501 15.07 4.11 9.11
N SER A 502 14.09 4.65 9.84
CA SER A 502 13.65 4.08 11.12
C SER A 502 12.80 2.82 10.97
N THR A 503 12.17 2.62 9.80
CA THR A 503 11.28 1.48 9.51
C THR A 503 11.39 0.97 8.08
N GLY A 504 11.24 -0.35 7.91
CA GLY A 504 11.13 -0.97 6.58
C GLY A 504 12.41 -1.01 5.75
N VAL A 505 13.59 -0.88 6.39
CA VAL A 505 14.88 -1.13 5.74
C VAL A 505 15.66 -2.15 6.56
N ASP A 506 16.14 -3.20 5.89
CA ASP A 506 16.96 -4.27 6.45
C ASP A 506 18.41 -4.11 5.97
N ILE A 507 19.31 -3.68 6.87
CA ILE A 507 20.72 -3.42 6.59
C ILE A 507 21.57 -4.12 7.67
N PRO A 508 21.85 -5.43 7.52
CA PRO A 508 22.62 -6.19 8.50
C PRO A 508 24.01 -5.63 8.76
N CYS A 509 24.66 -5.05 7.74
CA CYS A 509 26.02 -4.51 7.80
C CYS A 509 26.14 -3.13 8.48
N CYS A 510 25.05 -2.55 9.01
CA CYS A 510 25.06 -1.22 9.65
C CYS A 510 25.84 -1.22 10.98
N ARG A 511 27.05 -0.65 10.98
CA ARG A 511 27.95 -0.65 12.15
C ARG A 511 27.77 0.55 13.09
N TYR A 512 27.13 1.62 12.62
CA TYR A 512 26.93 2.83 13.41
C TYR A 512 25.51 3.37 13.27
N ILE A 513 24.91 3.68 14.41
CA ILE A 513 23.68 4.47 14.52
C ILE A 513 24.04 5.81 15.14
N SER A 514 23.71 6.90 14.47
CA SER A 514 24.07 8.25 14.90
C SER A 514 22.83 9.10 15.13
N PHE A 515 22.78 9.81 16.26
CA PHE A 515 21.67 10.68 16.64
C PHE A 515 22.09 12.15 16.60
N ALA A 516 21.54 12.90 15.64
CA ALA A 516 21.63 14.35 15.58
C ALA A 516 20.28 15.04 15.87
N ALA A 517 19.27 14.26 16.26
CA ALA A 517 17.93 14.70 16.60
C ALA A 517 17.46 14.07 17.91
N LEU A 518 16.64 14.79 18.66
CA LEU A 518 15.96 14.26 19.84
C LEU A 518 14.57 13.78 19.48
N THR A 519 14.04 12.87 20.29
CA THR A 519 12.63 12.46 20.25
C THR A 519 12.18 12.14 21.66
N LYS A 520 10.91 12.37 21.97
CA LYS A 520 10.28 11.86 23.20
C LYS A 520 9.68 10.47 23.03
N SER A 521 9.53 10.02 21.78
CA SER A 521 8.91 8.73 21.48
C SER A 521 9.89 7.59 21.75
N VAL A 522 9.66 6.87 22.84
CA VAL A 522 10.35 5.62 23.18
C VAL A 522 10.26 4.63 22.01
N GLY A 523 9.07 4.50 21.41
CA GLY A 523 8.87 3.63 20.25
C GLY A 523 9.78 4.01 19.06
N LYS A 524 9.92 5.30 18.75
CA LYS A 524 10.82 5.78 17.68
C LYS A 524 12.28 5.51 18.03
N TYR A 525 12.67 5.76 19.28
CA TYR A 525 14.02 5.45 19.77
C TYR A 525 14.41 3.98 19.59
N ILE A 526 13.58 3.06 20.07
CA ILE A 526 13.81 1.60 19.95
C ILE A 526 13.84 1.18 18.47
N GLN A 527 12.98 1.76 17.62
CA GLN A 527 12.97 1.47 16.17
C GLN A 527 14.24 1.94 15.46
N MET A 528 14.78 3.11 15.83
CA MET A 528 16.05 3.63 15.29
C MET A 528 17.23 2.79 15.75
N LEU A 529 17.31 2.50 17.05
CA LEU A 529 18.36 1.66 17.64
C LEU A 529 18.34 0.24 17.04
N GLY A 530 17.15 -0.34 16.87
CA GLY A 530 16.93 -1.66 16.29
C GLY A 530 17.36 -1.81 14.83
N ARG A 531 17.81 -0.74 14.15
CA ARG A 531 18.44 -0.85 12.82
C ARG A 531 19.86 -1.37 12.89
N GLY A 532 20.57 -1.17 13.99
CA GLY A 532 21.95 -1.65 14.19
C GLY A 532 22.05 -3.04 14.81
N THR A 533 20.96 -3.59 15.37
CA THR A 533 20.99 -4.78 16.24
C THR A 533 21.13 -6.10 15.49
N ARG A 534 21.16 -6.12 14.15
CA ARG A 534 21.32 -7.36 13.39
C ARG A 534 22.77 -7.83 13.38
N LEU A 535 23.00 -9.13 13.54
CA LEU A 535 24.31 -9.74 13.37
C LEU A 535 24.62 -9.96 11.89
N ASP A 536 25.87 -9.72 11.49
CA ASP A 536 26.33 -9.97 10.13
C ASP A 536 27.77 -10.52 10.12
N PRO A 537 27.94 -11.83 10.36
CA PRO A 537 29.26 -12.47 10.37
C PRO A 537 30.00 -12.34 9.04
N LYS A 538 29.28 -12.21 7.91
CA LYS A 538 29.89 -12.07 6.58
C LYS A 538 30.76 -10.82 6.49
N THR A 539 30.36 -9.75 7.17
CA THR A 539 31.12 -8.50 7.25
C THR A 539 31.91 -8.38 8.56
N GLY A 540 31.97 -9.44 9.37
CA GLY A 540 32.62 -9.43 10.68
C GLY A 540 31.90 -8.57 11.74
N LYS A 541 30.62 -8.25 11.53
CA LYS A 541 29.84 -7.42 12.46
C LYS A 541 29.18 -8.27 13.54
N PHE A 542 29.73 -8.19 14.75
CA PHE A 542 29.18 -8.82 15.95
C PHE A 542 28.67 -7.82 16.99
N SER A 543 29.03 -6.54 16.85
CA SER A 543 28.56 -5.43 17.66
C SER A 543 28.38 -4.19 16.79
N PHE A 544 27.74 -3.15 17.31
CA PHE A 544 27.66 -1.84 16.65
C PHE A 544 27.89 -0.70 17.65
N LYS A 545 28.11 0.52 17.17
CA LYS A 545 28.28 1.70 18.02
C LYS A 545 27.13 2.68 17.81
N VAL A 546 26.79 3.40 18.88
CA VAL A 546 25.82 4.49 18.83
C VAL A 546 26.57 5.80 19.06
N LEU A 547 26.52 6.72 18.10
CA LEU A 547 27.12 8.05 18.20
C LEU A 547 26.02 9.04 18.59
N ASP A 548 26.05 9.55 19.81
CA ASP A 548 24.99 10.42 20.33
C ASP A 548 25.48 11.86 20.47
N PHE A 549 25.08 12.73 19.52
CA PHE A 549 25.47 14.15 19.48
C PHE A 549 24.53 15.06 20.27
N VAL A 550 23.45 14.52 20.82
CA VAL A 550 22.36 15.27 21.46
C VAL A 550 22.07 14.84 22.89
N GLY A 551 22.65 13.74 23.36
CA GLY A 551 22.33 13.13 24.65
C GLY A 551 20.97 12.41 24.65
N LEU A 552 20.53 11.89 23.49
CA LEU A 552 19.28 11.14 23.36
C LEU A 552 19.30 9.86 24.18
N CYS A 553 20.42 9.13 24.20
CA CYS A 553 20.55 7.87 24.92
C CYS A 553 20.41 8.12 26.43
N THR A 554 21.08 9.16 26.95
CA THR A 554 20.94 9.60 28.34
C THR A 554 19.50 10.01 28.64
N ALA A 555 18.88 10.81 27.77
CA ALA A 555 17.49 11.25 27.92
C ALA A 555 16.51 10.07 27.91
N MET A 556 16.81 9.00 27.18
CA MET A 556 16.03 7.77 27.15
C MET A 556 16.32 6.84 28.33
N GLY A 557 17.34 7.11 29.15
CA GLY A 557 17.78 6.20 30.21
C GLY A 557 18.30 4.88 29.63
N ASP A 558 19.01 4.96 28.51
CA ASP A 558 19.57 3.78 27.84
C ASP A 558 20.61 3.09 28.73
N ASN A 559 20.49 1.77 28.88
CA ASN A 559 21.35 0.95 29.74
C ASN A 559 22.28 0.01 28.94
N GLY A 560 22.46 0.26 27.64
CA GLY A 560 23.20 -0.61 26.71
C GLY A 560 22.41 -1.81 26.21
N ARG A 561 21.15 -1.97 26.64
CA ARG A 561 20.21 -3.03 26.21
C ARG A 561 18.87 -2.47 25.73
N GLY A 562 18.87 -1.20 25.36
CA GLY A 562 17.70 -0.38 25.08
C GLY A 562 17.37 0.51 26.26
N THR A 563 16.08 0.82 26.40
CA THR A 563 15.55 1.68 27.45
C THR A 563 14.52 0.93 28.30
N PRO A 564 14.54 1.06 29.63
CA PRO A 564 13.50 0.52 30.51
C PRO A 564 12.23 1.38 30.50
N LYS A 565 12.22 2.53 29.80
CA LYS A 565 11.05 3.40 29.73
C LYS A 565 9.94 2.71 28.97
N GLU A 566 8.73 2.79 29.52
CA GLU A 566 7.53 2.34 28.84
C GLU A 566 7.16 3.28 27.69
N ASN A 567 6.70 2.72 26.58
CA ASN A 567 6.25 3.48 25.42
C ASN A 567 4.83 4.02 25.62
N LYS A 568 4.72 5.11 26.39
CA LYS A 568 3.45 5.76 26.72
C LYS A 568 2.99 6.70 25.62
N HIS A 569 1.72 6.63 25.28
CA HIS A 569 1.02 7.59 24.44
C HIS A 569 0.07 8.42 25.29
N ILE A 570 0.36 9.73 25.42
CA ILE A 570 -0.48 10.64 26.20
C ILE A 570 -1.67 11.06 25.34
N VAL A 571 -2.85 10.59 25.69
CA VAL A 571 -4.10 10.93 25.01
C VAL A 571 -4.59 12.27 25.55
N LYS A 572 -4.75 13.27 24.68
CA LYS A 572 -5.34 14.56 25.03
C LYS A 572 -6.81 14.53 24.60
N GLY A 573 -7.74 14.43 25.55
CA GLY A 573 -9.18 14.39 25.26
C GLY A 573 -9.65 15.55 24.37
N THR A 574 -10.66 15.28 23.55
CA THR A 574 -11.42 16.25 22.76
C THR A 574 -12.20 17.14 23.74
N GLY A 575 -11.65 18.32 24.06
CA GLY A 575 -12.27 19.22 25.04
C GLY A 575 -13.54 19.84 24.48
N GLY A 576 -14.68 19.56 25.11
CA GLY A 576 -15.90 20.36 24.99
C GLY A 576 -15.67 21.74 25.59
N GLY A 577 -15.73 22.77 24.75
CA GLY A 577 -15.67 24.17 25.14
C GLY A 577 -16.60 24.97 24.24
N THR A 578 -17.83 25.17 24.70
CA THR A 578 -18.83 26.07 24.10
C THR A 578 -18.64 27.47 24.67
N GLY A 579 -17.99 28.37 23.91
CA GLY A 579 -17.89 29.81 24.15
C GLY A 579 -17.26 30.51 22.94
N PRO A 580 -17.85 31.60 22.39
CA PRO A 580 -17.55 32.07 21.04
C PRO A 580 -16.29 32.94 20.99
N GLY A 581 -15.15 32.33 20.67
CA GLY A 581 -14.03 32.98 19.97
C GLY A 581 -14.15 32.70 18.46
N PRO A 582 -13.50 33.49 17.58
CA PRO A 582 -13.77 33.47 16.14
C PRO A 582 -13.50 32.06 15.61
N GLY A 583 -14.58 31.36 15.29
CA GLY A 583 -14.54 29.95 14.94
C GLY A 583 -13.67 29.71 13.71
N PRO A 584 -13.11 28.50 13.55
CA PRO A 584 -12.73 28.07 12.22
C PRO A 584 -14.02 28.06 11.39
N LYS A 585 -14.18 29.05 10.51
CA LYS A 585 -15.21 29.04 9.48
C LYS A 585 -14.91 27.86 8.56
N GLY A 586 -15.82 26.90 8.56
CA GLY A 586 -15.79 25.72 7.72
C GLY A 586 -16.86 24.77 8.22
N ASP A 587 -18.08 24.98 7.75
CA ASP A 587 -19.22 24.09 7.93
C ASP A 587 -18.86 22.65 7.60
N TRP A 588 -19.44 21.72 8.36
CA TRP A 588 -19.42 20.30 8.06
C TRP A 588 -20.06 20.06 6.69
N PHE A 589 -19.21 19.81 5.70
CA PHE A 589 -19.56 18.98 4.57
C PHE A 589 -18.71 17.71 4.66
N ILE A 590 -19.33 16.56 4.42
CA ILE A 590 -18.62 15.39 3.92
C ILE A 590 -17.89 15.89 2.66
N ILE A 591 -16.60 16.19 2.79
CA ILE A 591 -15.75 16.33 1.61
C ILE A 591 -15.41 14.90 1.27
N ASP A 592 -16.11 14.34 0.28
CA ASP A 592 -15.56 13.24 -0.50
C ASP A 592 -14.11 13.61 -0.78
N ASN A 593 -13.15 12.86 -0.24
CA ASN A 593 -11.75 13.06 -0.56
C ASN A 593 -11.64 12.93 -2.08
N PRO A 594 -11.49 14.02 -2.85
CA PRO A 594 -11.47 13.91 -4.29
C PRO A 594 -10.20 13.15 -4.63
N ASP A 595 -10.32 12.09 -5.41
CA ASP A 595 -9.18 11.36 -5.99
C ASP A 595 -8.06 12.38 -6.38
N PRO A 596 -6.78 12.11 -6.12
CA PRO A 596 -5.67 12.92 -6.65
C PRO A 596 -5.80 13.30 -8.14
N ALA A 597 -6.53 12.51 -8.93
CA ALA A 597 -6.93 12.82 -10.31
C ALA A 597 -7.81 14.08 -10.46
N HIS A 598 -8.55 14.48 -9.44
CA HIS A 598 -9.50 15.60 -9.40
C HIS A 598 -8.96 16.87 -8.71
N LEU A 599 -7.67 16.89 -8.36
CA LEU A 599 -6.99 18.02 -7.75
C LEU A 599 -5.99 18.68 -8.71
N ILE A 600 -5.90 20.00 -8.62
CA ILE A 600 -4.86 20.85 -9.22
C ILE A 600 -3.93 21.31 -8.10
N GLN A 601 -2.65 20.97 -8.22
CA GLN A 601 -1.62 21.44 -7.29
C GLN A 601 -1.13 22.81 -7.76
N ARG A 602 -1.38 23.86 -6.98
CA ARG A 602 -0.86 25.20 -7.28
C ARG A 602 0.54 25.34 -6.73
N VAL A 603 1.46 25.83 -7.56
CA VAL A 603 2.87 25.97 -7.23
C VAL A 603 3.34 27.41 -7.44
N TYR A 604 4.14 27.91 -6.51
CA TYR A 604 4.84 29.17 -6.63
C TYR A 604 6.26 28.94 -7.13
N LEU A 605 6.65 29.67 -8.18
CA LEU A 605 7.99 29.65 -8.78
C LEU A 605 8.65 31.01 -8.50
N HIS A 606 9.71 31.02 -7.69
CA HIS A 606 10.53 32.21 -7.46
C HIS A 606 11.99 31.82 -7.28
N GLU A 607 12.89 32.48 -8.02
CA GLU A 607 14.36 32.32 -7.93
C GLU A 607 14.81 30.85 -7.84
N ASP A 608 14.42 30.04 -8.82
CA ASP A 608 14.77 28.61 -8.94
C ASP A 608 14.27 27.69 -7.82
N LYS A 609 13.24 28.07 -7.07
CA LYS A 609 12.58 27.22 -6.06
C LYS A 609 11.09 27.03 -6.37
N VAL A 610 10.65 25.77 -6.33
CA VAL A 610 9.24 25.36 -6.44
C VAL A 610 8.67 25.21 -5.03
N LYS A 611 7.61 25.95 -4.71
CA LYS A 611 6.87 25.81 -3.43
C LYS A 611 5.42 25.46 -3.70
N VAL A 612 4.97 24.31 -3.21
CA VAL A 612 3.56 23.92 -3.27
C VAL A 612 2.74 24.81 -2.33
N ILE A 613 1.70 25.46 -2.87
CA ILE A 613 0.83 26.37 -2.12
C ILE A 613 -0.31 25.57 -1.49
N ASP A 614 -1.11 24.91 -2.33
CA ASP A 614 -2.23 24.07 -1.95
C ASP A 614 -2.63 23.13 -3.11
N ASN A 615 -3.49 22.16 -2.79
CA ASN A 615 -4.18 21.34 -3.79
C ASN A 615 -5.66 21.74 -3.76
N ILE A 616 -6.19 22.20 -4.90
CA ILE A 616 -7.58 22.63 -5.01
C ILE A 616 -8.35 21.72 -5.97
N PRO A 617 -9.67 21.50 -5.77
CA PRO A 617 -10.50 20.82 -6.75
C PRO A 617 -10.44 21.49 -8.13
N ILE A 618 -10.55 20.70 -9.21
CA ILE A 618 -10.54 21.19 -10.60
C ILE A 618 -11.54 22.33 -10.82
N GLU A 619 -12.77 22.23 -10.29
CA GLU A 619 -13.78 23.28 -10.43
C GLU A 619 -13.35 24.60 -9.77
N LYS A 620 -12.70 24.51 -8.61
CA LYS A 620 -12.18 25.69 -7.91
C LYS A 620 -11.05 26.35 -8.70
N ALA A 621 -10.21 25.57 -9.39
CA ALA A 621 -9.17 26.10 -10.28
C ALA A 621 -9.77 26.86 -11.47
N ARG A 622 -10.81 26.31 -12.12
CA ARG A 622 -11.54 27.01 -13.21
C ARG A 622 -12.13 28.33 -12.73
N ASN A 623 -12.82 28.30 -11.58
CA ASN A 623 -13.45 29.50 -11.03
C ASN A 623 -12.43 30.59 -10.68
N LEU A 624 -11.26 30.23 -10.12
CA LEU A 624 -10.20 31.21 -9.84
C LEU A 624 -9.68 31.88 -11.11
N PHE A 625 -9.49 31.12 -12.18
CA PHE A 625 -9.05 31.66 -13.47
C PHE A 625 -10.12 32.58 -14.10
N GLU A 626 -11.38 32.15 -14.13
CA GLU A 626 -12.49 32.91 -14.74
C GLU A 626 -12.86 34.16 -13.93
N GLU A 627 -12.97 34.05 -12.61
CA GLU A 627 -13.23 35.20 -11.76
C GLU A 627 -12.05 36.17 -11.71
N GLY A 628 -10.83 35.64 -11.67
CA GLY A 628 -9.61 36.44 -11.76
C GLY A 628 -9.63 37.24 -13.05
N LEU A 629 -10.00 36.61 -14.18
CA LEU A 629 -10.07 37.31 -15.46
C LEU A 629 -11.15 38.39 -15.43
N GLN A 630 -12.31 38.16 -14.83
CA GLN A 630 -13.36 39.18 -14.78
C GLN A 630 -12.99 40.37 -13.87
N LYS A 631 -12.27 40.12 -12.78
CA LYS A 631 -11.93 41.12 -11.75
C LYS A 631 -10.61 41.85 -12.00
N THR A 632 -9.77 41.39 -12.92
CA THR A 632 -8.46 42.01 -13.16
C THR A 632 -8.59 43.43 -13.72
N GLU A 633 -7.86 44.35 -13.10
CA GLU A 633 -7.67 45.74 -13.54
C GLU A 633 -6.29 45.96 -14.19
N GLU A 634 -5.52 44.88 -14.43
CA GLU A 634 -4.20 45.00 -15.04
C GLU A 634 -4.29 45.60 -16.46
N PRO A 635 -3.56 46.70 -16.75
CA PRO A 635 -3.72 47.45 -18.01
C PRO A 635 -3.54 46.60 -19.27
N GLU A 636 -2.55 45.70 -19.26
CA GLU A 636 -2.22 44.84 -20.41
C GLU A 636 -3.34 43.84 -20.71
N ILE A 637 -3.92 43.21 -19.68
CA ILE A 637 -5.02 42.26 -19.85
C ILE A 637 -6.32 42.97 -20.22
N VAL A 638 -6.57 44.17 -19.67
CA VAL A 638 -7.73 45.00 -20.02
C VAL A 638 -7.67 45.48 -21.47
N GLU A 639 -6.48 45.80 -21.99
CA GLU A 639 -6.30 46.18 -23.39
C GLU A 639 -6.59 45.01 -24.34
N VAL A 640 -6.07 43.82 -24.03
CA VAL A 640 -6.34 42.60 -24.82
C VAL A 640 -7.82 42.27 -24.83
N LYS A 641 -8.53 42.38 -23.69
CA LYS A 641 -9.99 42.20 -23.64
C LYS A 641 -10.71 43.15 -24.58
N LYS A 642 -10.35 44.45 -24.59
CA LYS A 642 -10.98 45.44 -25.48
C LYS A 642 -10.74 45.12 -26.96
N LYS A 643 -9.55 44.66 -27.33
CA LYS A 643 -9.23 44.24 -28.70
C LYS A 643 -10.11 43.07 -29.15
N VAL A 644 -10.26 42.05 -28.31
CA VAL A 644 -11.11 40.89 -28.60
C VAL A 644 -12.61 41.23 -28.59
N GLU A 645 -13.05 42.17 -27.75
CA GLU A 645 -14.43 42.66 -27.75
C GLU A 645 -14.78 43.45 -29.02
N GLN A 646 -13.82 44.19 -29.59
CA GLN A 646 -13.96 44.93 -30.84
C GLN A 646 -13.90 44.02 -32.07
N ASP A 647 -13.00 43.03 -32.07
CA ASP A 647 -12.86 42.04 -33.13
C ASP A 647 -12.77 40.62 -32.55
N LYS A 648 -13.86 39.85 -32.71
CA LYS A 648 -13.95 38.47 -32.23
C LYS A 648 -13.05 37.49 -32.98
N SER A 649 -12.42 37.90 -34.09
CA SER A 649 -11.46 37.12 -34.87
C SER A 649 -9.99 37.49 -34.59
N TYR A 650 -9.76 38.38 -33.62
CA TYR A 650 -8.42 38.81 -33.23
C TYR A 650 -7.55 37.67 -32.70
N GLU A 651 -6.30 37.62 -33.18
CA GLU A 651 -5.24 36.75 -32.67
C GLU A 651 -4.19 37.58 -31.93
N PRO A 652 -3.71 37.13 -30.75
CA PRO A 652 -2.85 37.92 -29.89
C PRO A 652 -1.40 37.92 -30.39
N GLU A 653 -0.67 39.00 -30.13
CA GLU A 653 0.78 39.01 -30.34
C GLU A 653 1.51 38.14 -29.28
N PRO A 654 2.71 37.59 -29.57
CA PRO A 654 3.45 36.77 -28.62
C PRO A 654 3.66 37.41 -27.24
N LYS A 655 3.83 38.74 -27.20
CA LYS A 655 3.96 39.52 -25.96
C LYS A 655 2.68 39.56 -25.14
N GLU A 656 1.52 39.56 -25.79
CA GLU A 656 0.22 39.53 -25.11
C GLU A 656 -0.06 38.13 -24.54
N ILE A 657 0.38 37.06 -25.22
CA ILE A 657 0.33 35.70 -24.67
C ILE A 657 1.21 35.58 -23.42
N GLU A 658 2.43 36.13 -23.47
CA GLU A 658 3.34 36.15 -22.33
C GLU A 658 2.74 36.93 -21.14
N ALA A 659 2.13 38.09 -21.40
CA ALA A 659 1.41 38.86 -20.39
C ALA A 659 0.28 38.05 -19.74
N ILE A 660 -0.52 37.32 -20.54
CA ILE A 660 -1.59 36.45 -20.02
C ILE A 660 -1.01 35.29 -19.17
N GLN A 661 0.11 34.71 -19.57
CA GLN A 661 0.76 33.63 -18.81
C GLN A 661 1.36 34.13 -17.49
N VAL A 662 1.93 35.33 -17.46
CA VAL A 662 2.44 35.97 -16.24
C VAL A 662 1.29 36.30 -15.31
N TRP A 663 0.23 36.92 -15.84
CA TRP A 663 -0.98 37.26 -15.09
C TRP A 663 -1.64 36.03 -14.44
N ALA A 664 -1.76 34.91 -15.15
CA ALA A 664 -2.35 33.69 -14.59
C ALA A 664 -1.52 33.06 -13.46
N LYS A 665 -0.22 33.37 -13.40
CA LYS A 665 0.70 32.95 -12.34
C LYS A 665 0.70 33.89 -11.13
N ASN A 666 -0.08 34.99 -11.16
CA ASN A 666 -0.18 35.91 -10.04
C ASN A 666 -0.70 35.24 -8.76
N PRO A 667 -0.40 35.81 -7.58
CA PRO A 667 -0.71 35.20 -6.28
C PRO A 667 -2.18 34.87 -6.01
N ASP A 668 -3.09 35.50 -6.74
CA ASP A 668 -4.52 35.28 -6.57
C ASP A 668 -5.03 34.07 -7.38
N ILE A 669 -4.30 33.66 -8.44
CA ILE A 669 -4.71 32.61 -9.39
C ILE A 669 -3.80 31.38 -9.26
N TYR A 670 -2.48 31.56 -9.42
CA TYR A 670 -1.46 30.51 -9.42
C TYR A 670 -1.77 29.32 -10.34
N LEU A 671 -2.07 29.60 -11.60
CA LEU A 671 -2.31 28.59 -12.63
C LEU A 671 -1.41 28.79 -13.84
N ASP A 672 -0.79 27.71 -14.31
CA ASP A 672 -0.09 27.65 -15.59
C ASP A 672 -0.91 26.92 -16.67
N GLU A 673 -0.44 26.98 -17.92
CA GLU A 673 -1.13 26.37 -19.05
C GLU A 673 -1.32 24.86 -18.89
N GLY A 674 -0.37 24.15 -18.28
CA GLY A 674 -0.48 22.71 -18.03
C GLY A 674 -1.56 22.38 -17.01
N GLN A 675 -1.67 23.20 -15.97
CA GLN A 675 -2.73 23.09 -14.97
C GLN A 675 -4.10 23.46 -15.56
N LEU A 676 -4.18 24.43 -16.47
CA LEU A 676 -5.42 24.78 -17.16
C LEU A 676 -5.88 23.71 -18.15
N LYS A 677 -4.95 23.06 -18.88
CA LYS A 677 -5.25 21.87 -19.70
C LYS A 677 -5.92 20.77 -18.87
N LYS A 678 -5.35 20.46 -17.72
CA LYS A 678 -5.93 19.50 -16.76
C LYS A 678 -7.25 20.01 -16.17
N ALA A 679 -7.33 21.30 -15.85
CA ALA A 679 -8.52 21.89 -15.28
C ALA A 679 -9.69 21.81 -16.26
N TYR A 680 -9.53 22.21 -17.52
CA TYR A 680 -10.59 22.21 -18.54
C TYR A 680 -10.76 20.88 -19.28
N ASP A 681 -9.97 19.85 -18.93
CA ASP A 681 -9.98 18.54 -19.59
C ASP A 681 -9.71 18.65 -21.10
N PHE A 682 -8.80 19.56 -21.48
CA PHE A 682 -8.51 19.93 -22.87
C PHE A 682 -6.99 20.04 -23.10
N ASP A 683 -6.35 18.89 -23.34
CA ASP A 683 -4.88 18.76 -23.43
C ASP A 683 -4.25 19.55 -24.59
N GLN A 684 -4.99 19.76 -25.68
CA GLN A 684 -4.55 20.58 -26.83
C GLN A 684 -4.81 22.08 -26.67
N GLY A 685 -5.49 22.51 -25.60
CA GLY A 685 -5.84 23.91 -25.41
C GLY A 685 -4.62 24.78 -25.15
N SER A 686 -4.51 25.91 -25.84
CA SER A 686 -3.51 26.91 -25.54
C SER A 686 -3.99 27.85 -24.43
N MET A 687 -3.06 28.62 -23.83
CA MET A 687 -3.41 29.69 -22.89
C MET A 687 -4.48 30.65 -23.46
N TRP A 688 -4.40 30.92 -24.76
CA TRP A 688 -5.35 31.78 -25.48
C TRP A 688 -6.76 31.16 -25.57
N ASP A 689 -6.86 29.85 -25.78
CA ASP A 689 -8.16 29.17 -25.84
C ASP A 689 -8.89 29.22 -24.49
N PHE A 690 -8.14 29.02 -23.39
CA PHE A 690 -8.69 29.14 -22.04
C PHE A 690 -9.11 30.59 -21.73
N PHE A 691 -8.33 31.57 -22.20
CA PHE A 691 -8.64 32.98 -22.05
C PHE A 691 -9.95 33.37 -22.79
N LEU A 692 -10.09 32.99 -24.06
CA LEU A 692 -11.32 33.22 -24.83
C LEU A 692 -12.54 32.48 -24.26
N HIS A 693 -12.30 31.32 -23.64
CA HIS A 693 -13.34 30.58 -22.94
C HIS A 693 -13.83 31.27 -21.69
N ALA A 694 -12.91 31.78 -20.86
CA ALA A 694 -13.22 32.55 -19.67
C ALA A 694 -13.98 33.85 -20.01
N LEU A 695 -13.71 34.46 -21.16
CA LEU A 695 -14.47 35.62 -21.69
C LEU A 695 -15.81 35.26 -22.33
N LYS A 696 -16.17 33.97 -22.40
CA LYS A 696 -17.39 33.45 -23.05
C LYS A 696 -17.49 33.78 -24.55
N ILE A 697 -16.34 34.01 -25.20
CA ILE A 697 -16.26 34.32 -26.64
C ILE A 697 -16.14 33.04 -27.45
N ARG A 698 -15.33 32.08 -26.96
CA ARG A 698 -15.14 30.77 -27.58
C ARG A 698 -15.42 29.66 -26.58
N LYS A 699 -16.37 28.79 -26.89
CA LYS A 699 -16.65 27.64 -26.02
C LYS A 699 -15.61 26.54 -26.25
N ILE A 700 -14.93 26.10 -25.20
CA ILE A 700 -14.14 24.87 -25.24
C ILE A 700 -15.11 23.72 -25.50
N PRO A 701 -14.92 22.96 -26.58
CA PRO A 701 -15.84 21.89 -26.93
C PRO A 701 -15.80 20.81 -25.85
N SER A 702 -16.98 20.39 -25.40
CA SER A 702 -17.11 19.25 -24.49
C SER A 702 -16.48 17.99 -25.10
N PRO A 703 -16.09 16.98 -24.29
CA PRO A 703 -15.61 15.71 -24.82
C PRO A 703 -16.53 15.12 -25.90
N LYS A 704 -17.85 15.23 -25.72
CA LYS A 704 -18.85 14.78 -26.70
C LYS A 704 -18.83 15.59 -28.01
N GLU A 705 -18.76 16.91 -27.92
CA GLU A 705 -18.67 17.80 -29.10
C GLU A 705 -17.32 17.62 -29.85
N ARG A 706 -16.24 17.28 -29.15
CA ARG A 706 -14.93 16.94 -29.75
C ARG A 706 -15.00 15.63 -30.53
N ILE A 707 -15.63 14.62 -29.95
CA ILE A 707 -15.88 13.32 -30.60
C ILE A 707 -16.70 13.50 -31.86
N GLU A 708 -17.76 14.33 -31.81
CA GLU A 708 -18.60 14.63 -32.98
C GLU A 708 -17.83 15.33 -34.10
N ARG A 709 -17.02 16.35 -33.79
CA ARG A 709 -16.20 17.04 -34.80
C ARG A 709 -15.10 16.16 -35.38
N GLY A 710 -14.41 15.38 -34.54
CA GLY A 710 -13.41 14.42 -34.96
C GLY A 710 -14.00 13.32 -35.85
N PHE A 711 -15.20 12.85 -35.50
CA PHE A 711 -15.95 11.88 -36.30
C PHE A 711 -16.37 12.43 -37.66
N ASP A 712 -16.93 13.63 -37.72
CA ASP A 712 -17.34 14.27 -38.96
C ASP A 712 -16.14 14.56 -39.88
N SER A 713 -14.99 14.89 -39.30
CA SER A 713 -13.73 15.01 -40.05
C SER A 713 -13.27 13.65 -40.58
N TYR A 714 -13.32 12.61 -39.74
CA TYR A 714 -12.95 11.25 -40.12
C TYR A 714 -13.83 10.71 -41.26
N LEU A 715 -15.14 10.90 -41.20
CA LEU A 715 -16.06 10.50 -42.27
C LEU A 715 -15.81 11.24 -43.60
N LYS A 716 -15.26 12.46 -43.57
CA LYS A 716 -14.90 13.22 -44.79
C LYS A 716 -13.55 12.80 -45.37
N THR A 717 -12.66 12.27 -44.54
CA THR A 717 -11.32 11.82 -44.96
C THR A 717 -11.35 10.43 -45.60
N TYR A 718 -12.32 9.58 -45.24
CA TYR A 718 -12.38 8.19 -45.68
C TYR A 718 -13.71 7.88 -46.40
N ASN A 719 -13.65 7.15 -47.52
CA ASN A 719 -14.83 6.77 -48.30
C ASN A 719 -15.54 5.54 -47.70
N PHE A 720 -16.50 5.76 -46.81
CA PHE A 720 -17.38 4.73 -46.27
C PHE A 720 -18.70 4.64 -47.04
N ASN A 721 -19.30 3.46 -47.12
CA ASN A 721 -20.67 3.30 -47.66
C ASN A 721 -21.74 3.64 -46.61
N ASP A 722 -22.99 3.85 -47.05
CA ASP A 722 -24.08 4.30 -46.17
C ASP A 722 -24.30 3.39 -44.95
N TYR A 723 -24.13 2.07 -45.12
CA TYR A 723 -24.24 1.11 -44.02
C TYR A 723 -23.09 1.24 -43.02
N GLN A 724 -21.85 1.35 -43.50
CA GLN A 724 -20.67 1.56 -42.66
C GLN A 724 -20.76 2.88 -41.89
N ILE A 725 -21.25 3.96 -42.52
CA ILE A 725 -21.46 5.26 -41.87
C ILE A 725 -22.46 5.14 -40.73
N GLN A 726 -23.57 4.41 -40.92
CA GLN A 726 -24.57 4.23 -39.87
C GLN A 726 -24.01 3.48 -38.66
N VAL A 727 -23.31 2.37 -38.91
CA VAL A 727 -22.61 1.59 -37.87
C VAL A 727 -21.58 2.45 -37.12
N LEU A 728 -20.81 3.25 -37.85
CA LEU A 728 -19.82 4.15 -37.26
C LEU A 728 -20.47 5.23 -36.38
N LYS A 729 -21.67 5.72 -36.73
CA LYS A 729 -22.44 6.67 -35.91
C LYS A 729 -22.90 6.02 -34.60
N ASP A 730 -23.41 4.80 -34.66
CA ASP A 730 -23.85 4.06 -33.48
C ASP A 730 -22.66 3.78 -32.54
N ILE A 731 -21.50 3.42 -33.10
CA ILE A 731 -20.24 3.25 -32.36
C ILE A 731 -19.77 4.57 -31.74
N LYS A 732 -19.83 5.68 -32.47
CA LYS A 732 -19.51 7.02 -31.96
C LYS A 732 -20.39 7.38 -30.77
N ASP A 733 -21.69 7.14 -30.84
CA ASP A 733 -22.62 7.44 -29.74
C ASP A 733 -22.29 6.61 -28.49
N ILE A 734 -21.93 5.33 -28.67
CA ILE A 734 -21.43 4.46 -27.59
C ILE A 734 -20.14 5.01 -26.99
N PHE A 735 -19.18 5.46 -27.80
CA PHE A 735 -17.95 6.07 -27.29
C PHE A 735 -18.21 7.40 -26.55
N ALA A 736 -19.09 8.24 -27.07
CA ALA A 736 -19.44 9.52 -26.46
C ALA A 736 -20.09 9.34 -25.08
N GLU A 737 -20.98 8.37 -24.92
CA GLU A 737 -21.62 8.07 -23.62
C GLU A 737 -20.62 7.52 -22.59
N ASN A 738 -19.65 6.73 -23.02
CA ASN A 738 -18.70 6.07 -22.12
C ASN A 738 -17.49 6.94 -21.73
N ILE A 739 -17.06 7.83 -22.63
CA ILE A 739 -16.02 8.83 -22.32
C ILE A 739 -16.56 9.88 -21.34
N ALA A 740 -17.85 10.24 -21.42
CA ALA A 740 -18.51 11.08 -20.42
C ALA A 740 -18.49 10.46 -19.00
N GLN A 741 -18.32 9.14 -18.91
CA GLN A 741 -18.16 8.37 -17.65
C GLN A 741 -16.68 8.07 -17.31
N LYS A 742 -15.71 8.71 -17.99
CA LYS A 742 -14.25 8.54 -17.81
C LYS A 742 -13.75 7.09 -17.90
N ARG A 743 -14.43 6.24 -18.69
CA ARG A 743 -14.05 4.85 -18.91
C ARG A 743 -13.39 4.72 -20.29
N ARG A 744 -12.14 4.25 -20.35
CA ARG A 744 -11.54 3.80 -21.62
C ARG A 744 -12.20 2.48 -21.98
N ILE A 745 -12.80 2.41 -23.17
CA ILE A 745 -13.48 1.21 -23.66
C ILE A 745 -12.76 0.73 -24.92
N THR A 746 -12.45 -0.55 -24.98
CA THR A 746 -11.85 -1.22 -26.13
C THR A 746 -12.93 -1.72 -27.09
N ALA A 747 -12.60 -1.92 -28.37
CA ALA A 747 -13.53 -2.52 -29.34
C ALA A 747 -14.13 -3.84 -28.82
N LYS A 748 -13.30 -4.66 -28.15
CA LYS A 748 -13.73 -5.93 -27.53
C LYS A 748 -14.81 -5.74 -26.47
N GLU A 749 -14.69 -4.73 -25.62
CA GLU A 749 -15.70 -4.44 -24.58
C GLU A 749 -17.02 -3.89 -25.15
N ILE A 750 -16.99 -3.24 -26.32
CA ILE A 750 -18.20 -2.80 -27.01
C ILE A 750 -18.97 -4.00 -27.54
N PHE A 751 -18.27 -4.92 -28.20
CA PHE A 751 -18.91 -6.09 -28.80
C PHE A 751 -19.11 -7.28 -27.85
N ASP A 752 -18.53 -7.26 -26.65
CA ASP A 752 -18.85 -8.21 -25.57
C ASP A 752 -20.05 -7.74 -24.73
N ASN A 753 -20.55 -6.52 -24.95
CA ASN A 753 -21.71 -5.97 -24.26
C ASN A 753 -22.99 -6.16 -25.10
N PRO A 754 -23.97 -6.98 -24.63
CA PRO A 754 -25.20 -7.27 -25.36
C PRO A 754 -26.06 -6.03 -25.68
N ILE A 755 -25.93 -4.96 -24.90
CA ILE A 755 -26.67 -3.71 -25.11
C ILE A 755 -26.12 -2.99 -26.34
N TYR A 756 -24.79 -2.92 -26.48
CA TYR A 756 -24.14 -2.26 -27.60
C TYR A 756 -24.26 -3.07 -28.89
N ILE A 757 -24.22 -4.40 -28.82
CA ILE A 757 -24.54 -5.26 -29.97
C ILE A 757 -25.98 -5.01 -30.45
N ARG A 758 -26.92 -4.78 -29.53
CA ARG A 758 -28.32 -4.48 -29.86
C ARG A 758 -28.50 -3.09 -30.47
N ILE A 759 -27.66 -2.13 -30.10
CA ILE A 759 -27.64 -0.76 -30.66
C ILE A 759 -26.99 -0.76 -32.06
N ILE A 760 -25.87 -1.45 -32.23
CA ILE A 760 -25.13 -1.56 -33.50
C ILE A 760 -25.85 -2.50 -34.49
N GLY A 761 -26.68 -3.43 -33.99
CA GLY A 761 -27.55 -4.30 -34.78
C GLY A 761 -26.85 -5.47 -35.47
N SER A 762 -25.56 -5.72 -35.21
CA SER A 762 -24.79 -6.83 -35.79
C SER A 762 -23.67 -7.28 -34.85
N ASP A 763 -23.35 -8.57 -34.85
CA ASP A 763 -22.24 -9.10 -34.05
C ASP A 763 -20.87 -8.72 -34.65
N TYR A 764 -19.81 -8.83 -33.85
CA TYR A 764 -18.46 -8.42 -34.24
C TYR A 764 -17.94 -9.15 -35.50
N GLN A 765 -18.24 -10.44 -35.65
CA GLN A 765 -17.70 -11.23 -36.76
C GLN A 765 -18.36 -10.85 -38.08
N GLU A 766 -19.67 -10.60 -38.07
CA GLU A 766 -20.42 -10.12 -39.22
C GLU A 766 -20.01 -8.69 -39.58
N LEU A 767 -19.86 -7.82 -38.58
CA LEU A 767 -19.47 -6.42 -38.77
C LEU A 767 -18.03 -6.33 -39.33
N ASN A 768 -17.10 -7.11 -38.79
CA ASN A 768 -15.70 -7.07 -39.23
C ASN A 768 -15.55 -7.47 -40.71
N LYS A 769 -16.35 -8.44 -41.18
CA LYS A 769 -16.39 -8.80 -42.61
C LYS A 769 -16.90 -7.66 -43.49
N LYS A 770 -17.87 -6.86 -43.02
CA LYS A 770 -18.42 -5.70 -43.74
C LYS A 770 -17.47 -4.48 -43.74
N PHE A 771 -16.41 -4.52 -42.93
CA PHE A 771 -15.31 -3.54 -42.92
C PHE A 771 -14.01 -4.16 -43.47
N ASP A 772 -14.10 -5.17 -44.35
CA ASP A 772 -12.96 -5.83 -45.00
C ASP A 772 -11.90 -6.37 -44.03
N ASN A 773 -12.34 -6.84 -42.86
CA ASN A 773 -11.50 -7.27 -41.72
C ASN A 773 -10.61 -6.18 -41.11
N ARG A 774 -10.84 -4.91 -41.45
CA ARG A 774 -10.13 -3.74 -40.92
C ARG A 774 -10.86 -3.04 -39.77
N LEU A 775 -11.92 -3.64 -39.24
CA LEU A 775 -12.67 -3.06 -38.12
C LEU A 775 -11.79 -2.72 -36.90
N PRO A 776 -10.80 -3.54 -36.49
CA PRO A 776 -9.88 -3.17 -35.40
C PRO A 776 -9.09 -1.89 -35.69
N GLU A 777 -8.58 -1.74 -36.91
CA GLU A 777 -7.82 -0.57 -37.34
C GLU A 777 -8.71 0.68 -37.36
N VAL A 778 -9.92 0.56 -37.90
CA VAL A 778 -10.94 1.63 -37.91
C VAL A 778 -11.29 2.06 -36.48
N PHE A 779 -11.39 1.11 -35.54
CA PHE A 779 -11.61 1.41 -34.13
C PHE A 779 -10.43 2.11 -33.46
N GLU A 780 -9.20 1.69 -33.73
CA GLU A 780 -8.00 2.34 -33.20
C GLU A 780 -7.80 3.75 -33.79
N GLU A 781 -8.07 3.94 -35.08
CA GLU A 781 -8.06 5.23 -35.76
C GLU A 781 -9.14 6.17 -35.19
N LEU A 782 -10.35 5.67 -34.97
CA LEU A 782 -11.44 6.43 -34.32
C LEU A 782 -11.05 6.80 -32.89
N GLN A 783 -10.54 5.87 -32.08
CA GLN A 783 -10.10 6.16 -30.71
C GLN A 783 -8.94 7.17 -30.66
N THR A 784 -8.04 7.12 -31.64
CA THR A 784 -6.92 8.05 -31.75
C THR A 784 -7.42 9.44 -32.16
N ASN A 785 -8.34 9.52 -33.12
CA ASN A 785 -9.00 10.76 -33.54
C ASN A 785 -9.97 11.32 -32.48
N PHE A 786 -10.49 10.48 -31.57
CA PHE A 786 -11.29 10.91 -30.42
C PHE A 786 -10.45 11.42 -29.24
N LYS A 787 -9.12 11.19 -29.25
CA LYS A 787 -8.17 11.87 -28.36
C LYS A 787 -7.69 13.19 -29.00
N VAL A 788 -8.61 14.13 -29.18
CA VAL A 788 -8.27 15.56 -29.35
C VAL A 788 -8.12 16.20 -27.98
#